data_AF-A0A8S2YM00-F1
#
_entry.id   AF-A0A8S2YM00-F1
#
_cell.length_a   1.000
_cell.length_b   1.000
_cell.length_c   1.000
_cell.angle_alpha   90.00
_cell.angle_beta   90.00
_cell.angle_gamma   90.00
#
_symmetry.space_group_name_H-M   'P 1'
#
loop_
_entity.id
_entity.type
_entity.pdbx_description
1 polymer ?
#
loop_
_entity_poly.entity_id
_entity_poly.type
_entity_poly.pdbx_seq_one_letter_code
_entity_poly.pdbx_strand_id
1 'polypeptide(L)'
;DAYTTTRPAVTTGITTPPRLPSDFDCDFESTTCPSWTITTKPELAWTRVQGVTASQQDVHNPLYDHTGNQPTRYYLLLQPNKAAPITNNNISSQFRSVSLSNNRQCLEFWYFMYGPNVGSLSVQKLSGVFSQVRWTTTGGKGFEWYHAQVNLQASTSNPPQYNIVIEGTWSDTNRGAIAIDDIILLNGTCRTTSDQCDFDSDDSICGYQYAASGQFNWTRGLASVVQQGVNPNVDHTTQTNEGYYMLAEGKNRNIYDHALLLTPVQERTSGSCLHFWYFMHATTQKIQLNVYIKPQGTDGWAFGGNFDNRWLYAQVNIRSPNQPWQGVFEAHILVQNPDASVALDDVSITRGLCPSLGDCTFETDLCGWQNNDIDADMDWLVGTGIHSLGTGPQFDHTTNTAQGKYLMIETSIPTKPGDRARLRSLIFDGTNGDAKCFRFWFHMYGDSIGTLNVYVFDGAYKRIWSLSGNRGDNWYEGQVSYISSVPYQIIIEAIAGKDYLGDISIDDFTFTTSNCSIRPMNDAVPTEATTLPSTLSTTTIRQSTLAPQSPWDCNFEQGVLCPTWSHDNDADFRWAPKQGQTPSMNTGPTADHTYGTSDGWYIYMEASFPQQYNQRCRIVSEEIQGQKCLQFWYYMYGMDVDTLNVYIKVNNNMGKPVWTRTRDQGKQWLKGQYPIFPQANTKFQIVLEGIVGQFGLGDIAID
;
A
#
# COMPACT_ATOMS: atom_id res chain seq x y z
N ASP A 1 56.89 -9.20 -27.61
CA ASP A 1 57.43 -9.20 -26.23
C ASP A 1 56.42 -8.60 -25.26
N ALA A 2 56.07 -9.13 -24.11
CA ALA A 2 55.99 -10.48 -23.56
C ALA A 2 55.22 -10.33 -22.23
N TYR A 3 54.47 -11.36 -21.84
CA TYR A 3 53.82 -11.59 -20.54
C TYR A 3 52.48 -10.90 -20.21
N THR A 4 51.39 -11.42 -20.79
CA THR A 4 50.09 -11.53 -20.11
C THR A 4 49.91 -12.97 -19.62
N THR A 5 50.06 -13.21 -18.32
CA THR A 5 49.66 -14.47 -17.67
C THR A 5 48.19 -14.40 -17.31
N THR A 6 47.33 -14.98 -18.16
CA THR A 6 45.95 -15.31 -17.81
C THR A 6 45.95 -16.54 -16.90
N ARG A 7 45.56 -16.34 -15.64
CA ARG A 7 45.18 -17.43 -14.73
C ARG A 7 43.76 -17.89 -15.11
N PRO A 8 43.48 -19.17 -15.36
CA PRO A 8 42.13 -19.63 -15.59
C PRO A 8 41.34 -19.58 -14.28
N ALA A 9 40.16 -18.95 -14.33
CA ALA A 9 39.16 -19.07 -13.28
C ALA A 9 38.74 -20.55 -13.21
N VAL A 10 39.09 -21.22 -12.11
CA VAL A 10 38.53 -22.52 -11.77
C VAL A 10 37.10 -22.24 -11.29
N THR A 11 36.16 -22.23 -12.21
CA THR A 11 34.74 -22.40 -11.89
C THR A 11 34.54 -23.85 -11.50
N THR A 12 34.53 -24.14 -10.19
CA THR A 12 33.90 -25.35 -9.67
C THR A 12 32.38 -25.20 -9.81
N GLY A 13 31.90 -25.19 -11.05
CA GLY A 13 30.50 -25.39 -11.35
C GLY A 13 30.23 -26.88 -11.16
N ILE A 14 29.64 -27.25 -10.03
CA ILE A 14 28.90 -28.50 -9.94
C ILE A 14 27.71 -28.31 -10.88
N THR A 15 27.87 -28.67 -12.14
CA THR A 15 26.73 -28.80 -13.06
C THR A 15 25.94 -30.01 -12.58
N THR A 16 24.92 -29.76 -11.77
CA THR A 16 23.89 -30.76 -11.50
C THR A 16 23.33 -31.21 -12.85
N PRO A 17 23.18 -32.52 -13.10
CA PRO A 17 22.58 -33.00 -14.34
C PRO A 17 21.17 -32.41 -14.51
N PRO A 18 20.69 -32.21 -15.76
CA PRO A 18 19.35 -31.70 -16.01
C PRO A 18 18.31 -32.57 -15.30
N ARG A 19 17.40 -31.93 -14.55
CA ARG A 19 16.27 -32.62 -13.91
C ARG A 19 15.44 -33.29 -15.01
N LEU A 20 15.10 -34.57 -14.82
CA LEU A 20 14.11 -35.23 -15.66
C LEU A 20 12.74 -34.57 -15.42
N PRO A 21 12.03 -34.12 -16.47
CA PRO A 21 10.69 -33.55 -16.33
C PRO A 21 9.75 -34.52 -15.63
N SER A 22 8.91 -34.01 -14.75
CA SER A 22 7.83 -34.79 -14.14
C SER A 22 6.58 -34.76 -15.02
N ASP A 23 5.73 -35.79 -14.90
CA ASP A 23 4.37 -35.78 -15.47
C ASP A 23 3.46 -34.63 -15.00
N PHE A 24 3.85 -33.92 -13.94
CA PHE A 24 3.15 -32.75 -13.39
C PHE A 24 3.71 -31.43 -13.94
N ASP A 25 4.87 -31.46 -14.60
CA ASP A 25 5.42 -30.27 -15.25
C ASP A 25 4.58 -29.98 -16.51
N CYS A 26 4.34 -28.70 -16.79
CA CYS A 26 3.48 -28.27 -17.89
C CYS A 26 3.96 -26.90 -18.39
N ASP A 27 4.60 -26.90 -19.56
CA ASP A 27 5.05 -25.73 -20.32
C ASP A 27 4.02 -25.29 -21.38
N PHE A 28 2.86 -25.96 -21.44
CA PHE A 28 1.76 -25.74 -22.38
C PHE A 28 2.12 -25.83 -23.89
N GLU A 29 3.36 -26.13 -24.25
CA GLU A 29 3.80 -26.28 -25.64
C GLU A 29 3.15 -27.50 -26.31
N SER A 30 2.94 -28.56 -25.54
CA SER A 30 2.11 -29.68 -25.98
C SER A 30 0.64 -29.44 -25.65
N THR A 31 -0.27 -30.02 -26.45
CA THR A 31 -1.72 -29.96 -26.16
C THR A 31 -2.13 -30.81 -24.96
N THR A 32 -1.20 -31.54 -24.35
CA THR A 32 -1.45 -32.48 -23.26
C THR A 32 -0.60 -32.14 -22.06
N CYS A 33 -1.23 -31.56 -21.02
CA CYS A 33 -0.68 -31.59 -19.66
C CYS A 33 -1.42 -32.69 -18.90
N PRO A 34 -0.97 -33.95 -18.99
CA PRO A 34 -1.78 -35.14 -18.69
C PRO A 34 -2.18 -35.25 -17.22
N SER A 35 -1.41 -34.63 -16.33
CA SER A 35 -1.68 -34.58 -14.89
C SER A 35 -2.58 -33.42 -14.49
N TRP A 36 -3.11 -32.64 -15.43
CA TRP A 36 -3.90 -31.44 -15.17
C TRP A 36 -5.23 -31.45 -15.91
N THR A 37 -6.24 -30.86 -15.28
CA THR A 37 -7.62 -30.81 -15.77
C THR A 37 -8.20 -29.42 -15.57
N ILE A 38 -8.88 -28.89 -16.58
CA ILE A 38 -9.56 -27.59 -16.50
C ILE A 38 -11.00 -27.83 -16.08
N THR A 39 -11.43 -27.15 -15.02
CA THR A 39 -12.84 -27.09 -14.64
C THR A 39 -13.53 -26.04 -15.50
N THR A 40 -14.22 -26.48 -16.54
CA THR A 40 -14.93 -25.59 -17.45
C THR A 40 -16.24 -25.10 -16.83
N LYS A 41 -16.36 -23.79 -16.60
CA LYS A 41 -17.67 -23.16 -16.40
C LYS A 41 -18.12 -22.53 -17.73
N PRO A 42 -19.43 -22.47 -18.00
CA PRO A 42 -19.95 -21.87 -19.23
C PRO A 42 -19.47 -20.43 -19.46
N GLU A 43 -19.26 -19.67 -18.38
CA GLU A 43 -18.98 -18.24 -18.40
C GLU A 43 -17.48 -17.91 -18.27
N LEU A 44 -16.66 -18.81 -17.72
CA LEU A 44 -15.24 -18.59 -17.44
C LEU A 44 -14.44 -19.89 -17.52
N ALA A 45 -13.36 -19.90 -18.30
CA ALA A 45 -12.49 -21.06 -18.42
C ALA A 45 -11.03 -20.67 -18.64
N TRP A 46 -10.14 -21.50 -18.09
CA TRP A 46 -8.75 -21.53 -18.54
C TRP A 46 -8.70 -22.07 -19.97
N THR A 47 -8.02 -21.34 -20.85
CA THR A 47 -7.92 -21.65 -22.27
C THR A 47 -6.46 -21.60 -22.69
N ARG A 48 -6.00 -22.62 -23.40
CA ARG A 48 -4.66 -22.63 -23.99
C ARG A 48 -4.63 -21.68 -25.18
N VAL A 49 -3.76 -20.67 -25.13
CA VAL A 49 -3.67 -19.61 -26.13
C VAL A 49 -2.24 -19.58 -26.67
N GLN A 50 -2.13 -19.30 -27.98
CA GLN A 50 -0.84 -19.05 -28.62
C GLN A 50 -0.45 -17.59 -28.45
N GLY A 51 0.84 -17.32 -28.23
CA GLY A 51 1.38 -15.97 -28.32
C GLY A 51 1.00 -15.28 -29.64
N VAL A 52 0.99 -13.96 -29.64
CA VAL A 52 0.56 -13.15 -30.79
C VAL A 52 1.52 -12.00 -31.04
N THR A 53 1.47 -11.45 -32.25
CA THR A 53 2.14 -10.17 -32.53
C THR A 53 1.30 -9.01 -31.99
N ALA A 54 1.93 -7.90 -31.61
CA ALA A 54 1.25 -6.72 -31.05
C ALA A 54 0.10 -6.19 -31.92
N SER A 55 0.19 -6.35 -33.26
CA SER A 55 -0.88 -5.94 -34.18
C SER A 55 -2.17 -6.79 -34.12
N GLN A 56 -2.16 -7.93 -33.42
CA GLN A 56 -3.28 -8.87 -33.31
C GLN A 56 -3.79 -9.01 -31.87
N GLN A 57 -3.27 -8.18 -30.96
CA GLN A 57 -3.34 -8.37 -29.52
C GLN A 57 -4.59 -7.71 -28.90
N ASP A 58 -5.16 -8.39 -27.89
CA ASP A 58 -5.95 -7.75 -26.86
C ASP A 58 -4.97 -7.10 -25.87
N VAL A 59 -5.04 -5.78 -25.70
CA VAL A 59 -4.03 -4.92 -25.05
C VAL A 59 -3.62 -5.39 -23.66
N HIS A 60 -4.42 -6.22 -22.99
CA HIS A 60 -4.12 -6.72 -21.66
C HIS A 60 -3.48 -8.11 -21.62
N ASN A 61 -3.51 -8.88 -22.71
CA ASN A 61 -2.97 -10.24 -22.74
C ASN A 61 -1.44 -10.24 -22.96
N PRO A 62 -0.70 -11.24 -22.43
CA PRO A 62 0.72 -11.37 -22.72
C PRO A 62 0.94 -11.64 -24.21
N LEU A 63 2.00 -11.05 -24.77
CA LEU A 63 2.38 -11.20 -26.19
C LEU A 63 2.98 -12.57 -26.49
N TYR A 64 3.77 -13.09 -25.55
CA TYR A 64 4.54 -14.31 -25.67
C TYR A 64 4.40 -15.12 -24.37
N ASP A 65 4.67 -16.42 -24.46
CA ASP A 65 4.88 -17.28 -23.30
C ASP A 65 6.13 -16.81 -22.51
N HIS A 66 6.34 -17.35 -21.32
CA HIS A 66 7.52 -16.98 -20.53
C HIS A 66 8.82 -17.55 -21.15
N THR A 67 8.79 -18.77 -21.71
CA THR A 67 10.00 -19.45 -22.21
C THR A 67 10.52 -18.99 -23.57
N GLY A 68 9.79 -18.18 -24.33
CA GLY A 68 10.28 -17.66 -25.59
C GLY A 68 9.62 -16.35 -25.98
N ASN A 69 10.43 -15.31 -26.18
CA ASN A 69 9.99 -14.07 -26.83
C ASN A 69 9.61 -14.30 -28.32
N GLN A 70 8.72 -15.26 -28.60
CA GLN A 70 8.33 -15.76 -29.90
C GLN A 70 6.80 -16.02 -29.90
N PRO A 71 6.04 -15.42 -30.82
CA PRO A 71 4.58 -15.54 -30.87
C PRO A 71 4.08 -16.91 -31.35
N THR A 72 4.91 -17.96 -31.34
CA THR A 72 4.52 -19.32 -31.77
C THR A 72 4.25 -20.27 -30.62
N ARG A 73 4.63 -19.87 -29.41
CA ARG A 73 4.54 -20.66 -28.18
C ARG A 73 3.22 -20.44 -27.45
N TYR A 74 2.94 -21.24 -26.43
CA TYR A 74 1.63 -21.35 -25.81
C TYR A 74 1.70 -21.18 -24.31
N TYR A 75 0.64 -20.59 -23.76
CA TYR A 75 0.42 -20.44 -22.33
C TYR A 75 -1.05 -20.67 -22.00
N LEU A 76 -1.40 -20.66 -20.71
CA LEU A 76 -2.78 -20.83 -20.27
C LEU A 76 -3.35 -19.49 -19.82
N LEU A 77 -4.44 -19.06 -20.43
CA LEU A 77 -5.10 -17.77 -20.18
C LEU A 77 -6.48 -17.99 -19.58
N LEU A 78 -6.81 -17.30 -18.51
CA LEU A 78 -8.16 -17.25 -17.96
C LEU A 78 -8.99 -16.27 -18.78
N GLN A 79 -10.04 -16.75 -19.46
CA GLN A 79 -10.85 -15.90 -20.31
C GLN A 79 -12.35 -16.05 -20.03
N PRO A 80 -13.10 -14.93 -19.97
CA PRO A 80 -14.55 -14.98 -19.93
C PRO A 80 -15.08 -15.44 -21.28
N ASN A 81 -16.16 -16.22 -21.26
CA ASN A 81 -16.81 -16.66 -22.49
C ASN A 81 -17.65 -15.51 -23.07
N LYS A 82 -17.29 -15.04 -24.27
CA LYS A 82 -18.03 -13.98 -24.98
C LYS A 82 -19.50 -14.31 -25.24
N ALA A 83 -19.86 -15.60 -25.31
CA ALA A 83 -21.23 -16.05 -25.54
C ALA A 83 -22.07 -16.18 -24.25
N ALA A 84 -21.43 -16.14 -23.08
CA ALA A 84 -22.07 -16.27 -21.77
C ALA A 84 -21.48 -15.22 -20.82
N PRO A 85 -21.89 -13.95 -20.95
CA PRO A 85 -21.32 -12.85 -20.17
C PRO A 85 -21.56 -13.03 -18.67
N ILE A 86 -20.54 -12.72 -17.89
CA ILE A 86 -20.55 -12.81 -16.42
C ILE A 86 -21.42 -11.68 -15.87
N THR A 87 -22.50 -12.03 -15.16
CA THR A 87 -23.44 -11.09 -14.53
C THR A 87 -23.38 -11.11 -12.99
N ASN A 88 -22.51 -11.95 -12.41
CA ASN A 88 -22.35 -12.13 -10.97
C ASN A 88 -21.02 -11.52 -10.51
N ASN A 89 -21.02 -10.97 -9.30
CA ASN A 89 -19.78 -10.59 -8.63
C ASN A 89 -19.03 -11.88 -8.26
N ASN A 90 -17.85 -12.08 -8.87
CA ASN A 90 -16.82 -13.03 -8.43
C ASN A 90 -17.04 -14.52 -8.80
N ILE A 91 -16.93 -14.87 -10.09
CA ILE A 91 -16.86 -16.25 -10.58
C ILE A 91 -15.40 -16.72 -10.64
N SER A 92 -15.15 -18.01 -10.41
CA SER A 92 -13.80 -18.61 -10.50
C SER A 92 -13.70 -19.77 -11.50
N SER A 93 -12.51 -20.02 -12.05
CA SER A 93 -12.21 -21.24 -12.82
C SER A 93 -10.92 -21.88 -12.29
N GLN A 94 -10.89 -23.22 -12.32
CA GLN A 94 -9.86 -24.03 -11.67
C GLN A 94 -9.08 -24.84 -12.69
N PHE A 95 -7.76 -24.79 -12.59
CA PHE A 95 -6.82 -25.71 -13.23
C PHE A 95 -6.27 -26.66 -12.17
N ARG A 96 -6.73 -27.91 -12.21
CA ARG A 96 -6.60 -28.87 -11.12
C ARG A 96 -5.74 -30.06 -11.52
N SER A 97 -4.78 -30.40 -10.68
CA SER A 97 -3.95 -31.59 -10.86
C SER A 97 -4.71 -32.88 -10.56
N VAL A 98 -4.25 -34.01 -11.09
CA VAL A 98 -4.57 -35.35 -10.56
C VAL A 98 -4.08 -35.49 -9.11
N SER A 99 -4.58 -36.49 -8.39
CA SER A 99 -4.21 -36.71 -7.00
C SER A 99 -2.74 -37.11 -6.89
N LEU A 100 -2.01 -36.42 -6.03
CA LEU A 100 -0.61 -36.67 -5.71
C LEU A 100 -0.51 -37.63 -4.53
N SER A 101 0.42 -38.58 -4.59
CA SER A 101 0.67 -39.56 -3.51
C SER A 101 2.02 -39.38 -2.79
N ASN A 102 2.79 -38.34 -3.13
CA ASN A 102 4.16 -38.10 -2.67
C ASN A 102 4.30 -36.74 -1.95
N ASN A 103 5.36 -36.55 -1.16
CA ASN A 103 5.72 -35.27 -0.51
C ASN A 103 6.31 -34.24 -1.49
N ARG A 104 5.59 -33.93 -2.58
CA ARG A 104 5.99 -32.88 -3.52
C ARG A 104 5.55 -31.52 -2.98
N GLN A 105 6.48 -30.81 -2.35
CA GLN A 105 6.13 -29.66 -1.52
C GLN A 105 6.43 -28.32 -2.19
N CYS A 106 7.05 -28.28 -3.37
CA CYS A 106 7.30 -27.02 -4.06
C CYS A 106 6.70 -27.01 -5.45
N LEU A 107 5.72 -26.12 -5.64
CA LEU A 107 5.20 -25.73 -6.94
C LEU A 107 5.90 -24.44 -7.36
N GLU A 108 6.50 -24.46 -8.54
CA GLU A 108 7.03 -23.27 -9.21
C GLU A 108 6.19 -23.05 -10.47
N PHE A 109 5.87 -21.79 -10.78
CA PHE A 109 5.17 -21.45 -12.01
C PHE A 109 5.38 -19.98 -12.34
N TRP A 110 5.18 -19.64 -13.61
CA TRP A 110 5.14 -18.27 -14.06
C TRP A 110 3.69 -17.82 -14.19
N TYR A 111 3.43 -16.58 -13.83
CA TYR A 111 2.10 -15.99 -13.92
C TYR A 111 2.18 -14.58 -14.47
N PHE A 112 1.11 -14.16 -15.14
CA PHE A 112 0.97 -12.84 -15.72
C PHE A 112 -0.38 -12.28 -15.28
N MET A 113 -0.37 -11.10 -14.67
CA MET A 113 -1.58 -10.42 -14.22
C MET A 113 -1.47 -8.94 -14.55
N TYR A 114 -2.29 -8.46 -15.49
CA TYR A 114 -2.17 -7.09 -16.00
C TYR A 114 -3.51 -6.50 -16.39
N GLY A 115 -3.66 -5.20 -16.17
CA GLY A 115 -4.86 -4.44 -16.50
C GLY A 115 -5.70 -4.06 -15.28
N PRO A 116 -6.81 -3.33 -15.50
CA PRO A 116 -7.63 -2.79 -14.42
C PRO A 116 -8.60 -3.83 -13.85
N ASN A 117 -8.84 -3.75 -12.53
CA ASN A 117 -9.75 -4.61 -11.78
C ASN A 117 -9.47 -6.12 -11.99
N VAL A 118 -8.20 -6.49 -12.18
CA VAL A 118 -7.80 -7.89 -12.27
C VAL A 118 -8.22 -8.59 -10.98
N GLY A 119 -8.84 -9.77 -11.13
CA GLY A 119 -9.24 -10.61 -10.01
C GLY A 119 -8.04 -11.15 -9.22
N SER A 120 -8.27 -12.26 -8.53
CA SER A 120 -7.24 -12.98 -7.79
C SER A 120 -6.75 -14.21 -8.55
N LEU A 121 -5.48 -14.54 -8.34
CA LEU A 121 -4.90 -15.84 -8.68
C LEU A 121 -4.45 -16.50 -7.38
N SER A 122 -4.85 -17.75 -7.17
CA SER A 122 -4.54 -18.49 -5.95
C SER A 122 -4.11 -19.92 -6.26
N VAL A 123 -3.24 -20.46 -5.39
CA VAL A 123 -2.86 -21.87 -5.37
C VAL A 123 -3.42 -22.49 -4.10
N GLN A 124 -4.18 -23.57 -4.27
CA GLN A 124 -4.82 -24.29 -3.18
C GLN A 124 -4.38 -25.74 -3.15
N LYS A 125 -4.27 -26.27 -1.94
CA LYS A 125 -4.10 -27.69 -1.66
C LYS A 125 -5.44 -28.27 -1.24
N LEU A 126 -5.94 -29.22 -2.02
CA LEU A 126 -7.22 -29.87 -1.78
C LEU A 126 -7.00 -31.30 -1.28
N SER A 127 -7.28 -31.55 0.00
CA SER A 127 -7.18 -32.86 0.65
C SER A 127 -8.59 -33.41 0.92
N GLY A 128 -9.13 -34.19 -0.03
CA GLY A 128 -10.52 -34.66 0.04
C GLY A 128 -11.50 -33.50 -0.18
N VAL A 129 -12.25 -33.14 0.87
CA VAL A 129 -13.19 -32.00 0.86
C VAL A 129 -12.60 -30.71 1.45
N PHE A 130 -11.42 -30.80 2.07
CA PHE A 130 -10.77 -29.66 2.72
C PHE A 130 -9.87 -28.95 1.71
N SER A 131 -10.21 -27.70 1.40
CA SER A 131 -9.37 -26.82 0.58
C SER A 131 -8.59 -25.86 1.45
N GLN A 132 -7.33 -25.63 1.09
CA GLN A 132 -6.39 -24.81 1.82
C GLN A 132 -5.69 -23.85 0.86
N VAL A 133 -5.84 -22.53 1.01
CA VAL A 133 -5.16 -21.54 0.16
C VAL A 133 -3.72 -21.39 0.63
N ARG A 134 -2.76 -21.73 -0.23
CA ARG A 134 -1.33 -21.75 0.08
C ARG A 134 -0.59 -20.52 -0.41
N TRP A 135 -1.15 -19.87 -1.42
CA TRP A 135 -0.62 -18.64 -2.00
C TRP A 135 -1.77 -17.93 -2.71
N THR A 136 -1.82 -16.61 -2.60
CA THR A 136 -2.77 -15.81 -3.36
C THR A 136 -2.15 -14.47 -3.74
N THR A 137 -2.63 -13.92 -4.83
CA THR A 137 -2.25 -12.58 -5.26
C THR A 137 -3.45 -11.94 -5.95
N THR A 138 -3.55 -10.61 -5.88
CA THR A 138 -4.67 -9.83 -6.42
C THR A 138 -4.19 -8.61 -7.20
N GLY A 139 -5.05 -8.09 -8.08
CA GLY A 139 -4.79 -6.87 -8.84
C GLY A 139 -3.75 -7.05 -9.94
N GLY A 140 -3.54 -5.99 -10.72
CA GLY A 140 -2.52 -5.96 -11.77
C GLY A 140 -1.12 -5.94 -11.15
N LYS A 141 -0.20 -6.74 -11.70
CA LYS A 141 1.22 -6.80 -11.30
C LYS A 141 2.13 -6.04 -12.25
N GLY A 142 1.79 -6.04 -13.53
CA GLY A 142 2.55 -5.37 -14.58
C GLY A 142 2.56 -6.19 -15.86
N PHE A 143 3.03 -5.59 -16.96
CA PHE A 143 3.07 -6.24 -18.28
C PHE A 143 4.29 -7.18 -18.43
N GLU A 144 4.49 -8.10 -17.48
CA GLU A 144 5.54 -9.11 -17.56
C GLU A 144 5.13 -10.40 -16.84
N TRP A 145 5.90 -11.46 -17.10
CA TRP A 145 5.75 -12.72 -16.39
C TRP A 145 6.48 -12.63 -15.03
N TYR A 146 5.77 -12.99 -13.98
CA TYR A 146 6.27 -13.06 -12.61
C TYR A 146 6.43 -14.52 -12.19
N HIS A 147 7.48 -14.81 -11.44
CA HIS A 147 7.73 -16.15 -10.92
C HIS A 147 7.10 -16.30 -9.53
N ALA A 148 6.41 -17.42 -9.30
CA ALA A 148 5.87 -17.78 -8.00
C ALA A 148 6.43 -19.13 -7.54
N GLN A 149 6.79 -19.20 -6.25
CA GLN A 149 7.17 -20.43 -5.56
C GLN A 149 6.18 -20.66 -4.41
N VAL A 150 5.55 -21.83 -4.37
CA VAL A 150 4.50 -22.14 -3.40
C VAL A 150 4.84 -23.41 -2.64
N ASN A 151 4.99 -23.26 -1.32
CA ASN A 151 5.19 -24.38 -0.43
C ASN A 151 3.85 -25.06 -0.07
N LEU A 152 3.66 -26.28 -0.57
CA LEU A 152 2.41 -27.04 -0.42
C LEU A 152 2.31 -27.79 0.92
N GLN A 153 3.34 -27.80 1.77
CA GLN A 153 3.41 -28.58 3.01
C GLN A 153 3.25 -30.10 2.83
N ALA A 154 3.84 -30.89 3.73
CA ALA A 154 3.60 -32.34 3.73
C ALA A 154 2.10 -32.59 3.99
N SER A 155 1.49 -33.55 3.30
CA SER A 155 0.17 -34.02 3.72
C SER A 155 0.33 -34.89 4.97
N THR A 156 -0.53 -34.66 5.96
CA THR A 156 -0.59 -35.45 7.20
C THR A 156 -1.43 -36.73 7.03
N SER A 157 -2.10 -36.90 5.88
CA SER A 157 -2.86 -38.11 5.59
C SER A 157 -1.93 -39.29 5.31
N ASN A 158 -2.37 -40.51 5.64
CA ASN A 158 -1.62 -41.74 5.34
C ASN A 158 -2.48 -42.68 4.47
N PRO A 159 -2.20 -42.83 3.16
CA PRO A 159 -1.12 -42.17 2.41
C PRO A 159 -1.38 -40.67 2.18
N PRO A 160 -0.33 -39.84 1.97
CA PRO A 160 -0.48 -38.43 1.68
C PRO A 160 -1.20 -38.27 0.33
N GLN A 161 -2.44 -37.77 0.32
CA GLN A 161 -3.20 -37.56 -0.92
C GLN A 161 -3.81 -36.16 -0.96
N TYR A 162 -3.51 -35.42 -2.02
CA TYR A 162 -4.08 -34.09 -2.28
C TYR A 162 -4.02 -33.76 -3.78
N ASN A 163 -4.84 -32.80 -4.20
CA ASN A 163 -4.73 -32.15 -5.50
C ASN A 163 -4.16 -30.74 -5.32
N ILE A 164 -3.44 -30.26 -6.33
CA ILE A 164 -3.10 -28.85 -6.49
C ILE A 164 -4.21 -28.22 -7.33
N VAL A 165 -4.69 -27.05 -6.91
CA VAL A 165 -5.69 -26.28 -7.64
C VAL A 165 -5.13 -24.88 -7.85
N ILE A 166 -4.91 -24.50 -9.10
CA ILE A 166 -4.65 -23.11 -9.48
C ILE A 166 -6.00 -22.50 -9.84
N GLU A 167 -6.48 -21.56 -9.04
CA GLU A 167 -7.78 -20.93 -9.20
C GLU A 167 -7.63 -19.43 -9.49
N GLY A 168 -8.22 -19.00 -10.60
CA GLY A 168 -8.33 -17.59 -10.95
C GLY A 168 -9.77 -17.11 -10.83
N THR A 169 -9.96 -15.91 -10.29
CA THR A 169 -11.27 -15.28 -10.13
C THR A 169 -11.48 -14.15 -11.15
N TRP A 170 -12.74 -13.91 -11.48
CA TRP A 170 -13.17 -12.94 -12.46
C TRP A 170 -14.46 -12.26 -11.99
N SER A 171 -14.54 -10.93 -12.15
CA SER A 171 -15.75 -10.15 -11.93
C SER A 171 -16.23 -9.52 -13.23
N ASP A 172 -17.48 -9.05 -13.27
CA ASP A 172 -18.03 -8.25 -14.37
C ASP A 172 -17.26 -6.94 -14.61
N THR A 173 -16.57 -6.43 -13.59
CA THR A 173 -15.65 -5.30 -13.65
C THR A 173 -14.24 -5.65 -14.13
N ASN A 174 -13.84 -6.92 -14.10
CA ASN A 174 -12.49 -7.34 -14.51
C ASN A 174 -12.30 -7.15 -16.02
N ARG A 175 -11.26 -6.40 -16.36
CA ARG A 175 -10.87 -6.05 -17.73
C ARG A 175 -9.40 -6.34 -18.00
N GLY A 176 -8.67 -6.89 -17.03
CA GLY A 176 -7.31 -7.33 -17.23
C GLY A 176 -7.21 -8.79 -17.64
N ALA A 177 -5.99 -9.31 -17.68
CA ALA A 177 -5.67 -10.69 -18.00
C ALA A 177 -5.06 -11.40 -16.80
N ILE A 178 -5.37 -12.70 -16.67
CA ILE A 178 -4.67 -13.63 -15.77
C ILE A 178 -4.19 -14.80 -16.61
N ALA A 179 -2.88 -14.99 -16.70
CA ALA A 179 -2.28 -16.12 -17.41
C ALA A 179 -1.27 -16.84 -16.51
N ILE A 180 -1.04 -18.12 -16.80
CA ILE A 180 -0.02 -18.94 -16.16
C ILE A 180 0.77 -19.72 -17.22
N ASP A 181 2.01 -20.03 -16.88
CA ASP A 181 2.94 -20.73 -17.75
C ASP A 181 4.01 -21.50 -16.93
N ASP A 182 4.75 -22.39 -17.58
CA ASP A 182 5.95 -23.05 -17.05
C ASP A 182 5.76 -23.64 -15.64
N ILE A 183 4.76 -24.51 -15.48
CA ILE A 183 4.48 -25.16 -14.20
C ILE A 183 5.52 -26.26 -13.96
N ILE A 184 6.16 -26.22 -12.81
CA ILE A 184 7.18 -27.16 -12.37
C ILE A 184 6.86 -27.65 -10.96
N LEU A 185 6.86 -28.98 -10.77
CA LEU A 185 6.60 -29.57 -9.45
C LEU A 185 7.81 -30.33 -8.92
N LEU A 186 8.45 -29.77 -7.89
CA LEU A 186 9.68 -30.30 -7.28
C LEU A 186 9.40 -31.15 -6.03
N ASN A 187 10.34 -32.04 -5.72
CA ASN A 187 10.36 -32.77 -4.46
C ASN A 187 11.07 -31.92 -3.38
N GLY A 188 10.50 -31.86 -2.18
CA GLY A 188 11.01 -31.02 -1.09
C GLY A 188 10.43 -29.61 -1.10
N THR A 189 10.81 -28.79 -0.11
CA THR A 189 10.39 -27.39 0.03
C THR A 189 11.03 -26.51 -1.05
N CYS A 190 10.39 -25.36 -1.33
CA CYS A 190 10.96 -24.40 -2.27
C CYS A 190 12.31 -23.88 -1.73
N ARG A 191 13.31 -23.85 -2.60
CA ARG A 191 14.67 -23.44 -2.21
C ARG A 191 14.72 -21.92 -2.12
N THR A 192 14.86 -21.40 -0.91
CA THR A 192 15.33 -20.03 -0.68
C THR A 192 16.86 -20.02 -0.70
N THR A 193 17.46 -19.01 -1.35
CA THR A 193 18.93 -18.84 -1.31
C THR A 193 19.35 -18.27 0.04
N SER A 194 20.64 -18.31 0.41
CA SER A 194 21.10 -17.70 1.68
C SER A 194 20.81 -16.20 1.78
N ASP A 195 20.56 -15.55 0.64
CA ASP A 195 20.45 -14.12 0.50
C ASP A 195 18.99 -13.67 0.31
N GLN A 196 18.01 -14.59 0.38
CA GLN A 196 16.58 -14.31 0.31
C GLN A 196 15.82 -15.20 1.32
N CYS A 197 14.92 -14.62 2.10
CA CYS A 197 14.12 -15.36 3.06
C CYS A 197 12.73 -14.77 3.23
N ASP A 198 11.73 -15.52 2.80
CA ASP A 198 10.29 -15.30 2.97
C ASP A 198 9.74 -15.94 4.26
N PHE A 199 10.58 -16.68 5.00
CA PHE A 199 10.22 -17.47 6.17
C PHE A 199 9.09 -18.52 5.99
N ASP A 200 8.57 -18.77 4.80
CA ASP A 200 7.44 -19.70 4.55
C ASP A 200 7.82 -21.18 4.44
N SER A 201 9.11 -21.47 4.30
CA SER A 201 9.59 -22.85 4.21
C SER A 201 9.42 -23.61 5.54
N ASP A 202 8.89 -24.84 5.49
CA ASP A 202 8.36 -25.56 6.66
C ASP A 202 9.37 -25.88 7.78
N ASP A 203 10.68 -25.81 7.50
CA ASP A 203 11.73 -26.23 8.45
C ASP A 203 12.88 -25.23 8.60
N SER A 204 12.74 -24.00 8.11
CA SER A 204 13.89 -23.09 8.08
C SER A 204 13.51 -21.62 8.24
N ILE A 205 14.14 -20.96 9.21
CA ILE A 205 14.30 -19.51 9.23
C ILE A 205 15.45 -19.08 8.29
N CYS A 206 15.61 -19.76 7.14
CA CYS A 206 16.66 -19.57 6.13
C CYS A 206 18.10 -19.49 6.68
N GLY A 207 18.41 -20.29 7.71
CA GLY A 207 19.73 -20.28 8.35
C GLY A 207 20.02 -19.06 9.24
N TYR A 208 19.01 -18.21 9.49
CA TYR A 208 19.08 -17.16 10.49
C TYR A 208 19.28 -17.77 11.88
N GLN A 209 19.84 -16.97 12.78
CA GLN A 209 20.21 -17.43 14.12
C GLN A 209 19.66 -16.47 15.16
N TYR A 210 19.24 -17.02 16.30
CA TYR A 210 18.91 -16.21 17.47
C TYR A 210 20.19 -15.84 18.22
N ALA A 211 20.29 -14.61 18.72
CA ALA A 211 21.41 -14.24 19.59
C ALA A 211 21.12 -14.62 21.04
N ALA A 212 22.04 -15.34 21.68
CA ALA A 212 21.94 -15.68 23.11
C ALA A 212 21.96 -14.46 24.05
N SER A 213 22.36 -13.28 23.54
CA SER A 213 22.38 -12.04 24.31
C SER A 213 21.02 -11.35 24.44
N GLY A 214 20.02 -11.75 23.64
CA GLY A 214 18.65 -11.22 23.77
C GLY A 214 17.92 -11.82 24.97
N GLN A 215 17.05 -11.03 25.61
CA GLN A 215 16.22 -11.46 26.74
C GLN A 215 15.02 -12.29 26.29
N PHE A 216 14.65 -12.19 25.01
CA PHE A 216 13.68 -13.06 24.37
C PHE A 216 14.07 -13.29 22.90
N ASN A 217 13.41 -14.26 22.26
CA ASN A 217 13.68 -14.61 20.88
C ASN A 217 12.56 -14.10 19.97
N TRP A 218 12.94 -13.77 18.74
CA TRP A 218 12.01 -13.77 17.63
C TRP A 218 11.41 -15.17 17.49
N THR A 219 10.14 -15.24 17.13
CA THR A 219 9.43 -16.48 16.89
C THR A 219 8.93 -16.49 15.46
N ARG A 220 9.09 -17.63 14.76
CA ARG A 220 8.42 -17.82 13.48
C ARG A 220 6.92 -17.99 13.76
N GLY A 221 6.11 -17.02 13.34
CA GLY A 221 4.68 -16.94 13.63
C GLY A 221 3.84 -17.29 12.41
N LEU A 222 2.85 -18.16 12.59
CA LEU A 222 1.83 -18.46 11.58
C LEU A 222 0.74 -17.39 11.63
N ALA A 223 0.45 -16.74 10.49
CA ALA A 223 -0.48 -15.61 10.40
C ALA A 223 -1.91 -15.90 10.93
N SER A 224 -2.36 -17.15 10.95
CA SER A 224 -3.69 -17.53 11.47
C SER A 224 -3.74 -17.75 12.99
N VAL A 225 -2.59 -17.91 13.65
CA VAL A 225 -2.52 -18.24 15.08
C VAL A 225 -2.29 -16.99 15.94
N VAL A 226 -1.94 -15.87 15.32
CA VAL A 226 -1.57 -14.65 16.02
C VAL A 226 -2.78 -13.84 16.55
N GLN A 227 -2.53 -13.00 17.56
CA GLN A 227 -3.55 -12.16 18.18
C GLN A 227 -4.09 -11.12 17.19
N GLN A 228 -5.37 -11.24 16.83
CA GLN A 228 -6.04 -10.32 15.89
C GLN A 228 -5.93 -8.87 16.34
N GLY A 229 -5.52 -7.99 15.42
CA GLY A 229 -5.40 -6.55 15.64
C GLY A 229 -4.09 -6.10 16.29
N VAL A 230 -3.22 -7.03 16.70
CA VAL A 230 -1.87 -6.72 17.22
C VAL A 230 -0.78 -7.21 16.28
N ASN A 231 -0.99 -8.32 15.59
CA ASN A 231 -0.01 -8.91 14.67
C ASN A 231 -0.58 -8.93 13.24
N PRO A 232 0.26 -9.05 12.19
CA PRO A 232 -0.23 -9.20 10.82
C PRO A 232 -1.15 -10.41 10.69
N ASN A 233 -2.39 -10.19 10.25
CA ASN A 233 -3.37 -11.27 10.03
C ASN A 233 -3.10 -12.05 8.73
N VAL A 234 -2.26 -11.49 7.86
CA VAL A 234 -1.77 -12.12 6.64
C VAL A 234 -0.26 -11.90 6.54
N ASP A 235 0.39 -12.94 6.06
CA ASP A 235 1.79 -12.96 5.66
C ASP A 235 2.02 -12.11 4.40
N HIS A 236 3.20 -11.50 4.24
CA HIS A 236 3.45 -10.59 3.12
C HIS A 236 3.68 -11.36 1.81
N THR A 237 4.49 -12.41 1.87
CA THR A 237 4.86 -13.26 0.72
C THR A 237 3.65 -13.94 0.09
N THR A 238 2.88 -14.66 0.90
CA THR A 238 1.75 -15.47 0.44
C THR A 238 0.45 -14.68 0.34
N GLN A 239 0.36 -13.54 1.02
CA GLN A 239 -0.88 -12.76 1.22
C GLN A 239 -2.02 -13.59 1.84
N THR A 240 -1.67 -14.63 2.59
CA THR A 240 -2.63 -15.52 3.27
C THR A 240 -2.44 -15.50 4.78
N ASN A 241 -3.41 -16.02 5.52
CA ASN A 241 -3.24 -16.31 6.94
C ASN A 241 -2.51 -17.65 7.21
N GLU A 242 -1.97 -18.29 6.17
CA GLU A 242 -1.21 -19.54 6.29
C GLU A 242 0.30 -19.38 6.12
N GLY A 243 0.73 -18.22 5.65
CA GLY A 243 2.13 -17.90 5.57
C GLY A 243 2.75 -17.60 6.93
N TYR A 244 4.07 -17.56 6.95
CA TYR A 244 4.88 -17.42 8.14
C TYR A 244 5.85 -16.26 8.00
N TYR A 245 5.90 -15.45 9.04
CA TYR A 245 6.87 -14.37 9.20
C TYR A 245 7.59 -14.49 10.55
N MET A 246 8.63 -13.70 10.76
CA MET A 246 9.28 -13.60 12.07
C MET A 246 8.57 -12.55 12.92
N LEU A 247 8.29 -12.88 14.17
CA LEU A 247 7.51 -12.07 15.10
C LEU A 247 8.26 -11.84 16.41
N ALA A 248 8.20 -10.63 16.95
CA ALA A 248 8.68 -10.26 18.27
C ALA A 248 7.57 -9.52 19.02
N GLU A 249 7.05 -10.14 20.08
CA GLU A 249 5.93 -9.60 20.87
C GLU A 249 6.40 -8.99 22.19
N GLY A 250 5.87 -7.81 22.51
CA GLY A 250 6.07 -7.08 23.77
C GLY A 250 5.27 -7.63 24.95
N LYS A 251 4.35 -8.58 24.71
CA LYS A 251 3.57 -9.26 25.76
C LYS A 251 4.48 -9.96 26.77
N ASN A 252 4.26 -9.67 28.06
CA ASN A 252 5.05 -10.20 29.18
C ASN A 252 6.56 -9.88 29.10
N ARG A 253 6.94 -8.77 28.45
CA ARG A 253 8.33 -8.30 28.39
C ARG A 253 8.57 -7.15 29.35
N ASN A 254 9.80 -7.06 29.85
CA ASN A 254 10.26 -5.94 30.66
C ASN A 254 10.71 -4.79 29.75
N ILE A 255 10.74 -3.59 30.32
CA ILE A 255 11.36 -2.43 29.67
C ILE A 255 12.84 -2.75 29.44
N TYR A 256 13.35 -2.42 28.25
CA TYR A 256 14.70 -2.69 27.73
C TYR A 256 15.01 -4.15 27.38
N ASP A 257 14.02 -5.05 27.43
CA ASP A 257 14.17 -6.36 26.80
C ASP A 257 14.34 -6.18 25.30
N HIS A 258 15.21 -6.98 24.70
CA HIS A 258 15.41 -7.01 23.26
C HIS A 258 15.49 -8.46 22.74
N ALA A 259 14.99 -8.64 21.51
CA ALA A 259 15.13 -9.87 20.75
C ALA A 259 16.00 -9.65 19.52
N LEU A 260 16.93 -10.56 19.28
CA LEU A 260 17.95 -10.43 18.24
C LEU A 260 17.86 -11.58 17.25
N LEU A 261 17.65 -11.25 15.99
CA LEU A 261 17.65 -12.18 14.86
C LEU A 261 18.83 -11.81 13.93
N LEU A 262 19.74 -12.76 13.71
CA LEU A 262 20.92 -12.57 12.87
C LEU A 262 20.77 -13.26 11.52
N THR A 263 21.19 -12.58 10.47
CA THR A 263 21.34 -13.19 9.14
C THR A 263 22.44 -14.26 9.15
N PRO A 264 22.48 -15.16 8.15
CA PRO A 264 23.70 -15.91 7.83
C PRO A 264 24.91 -14.98 7.68
N VAL A 265 26.11 -15.52 7.90
CA VAL A 265 27.37 -14.78 7.72
C VAL A 265 27.56 -14.48 6.24
N GLN A 266 27.75 -13.21 5.95
CA GLN A 266 27.96 -12.68 4.62
C GLN A 266 29.43 -12.29 4.42
N GLU A 267 29.92 -12.44 3.18
CA GLU A 267 31.28 -12.05 2.82
C GLU A 267 31.49 -10.53 2.92
N ARG A 268 32.76 -10.13 3.06
CA ARG A 268 33.13 -8.70 3.12
C ARG A 268 32.62 -7.94 1.89
N THR A 269 32.18 -6.71 2.10
CA THR A 269 31.54 -5.91 1.05
C THR A 269 31.91 -4.43 1.14
N SER A 270 32.16 -3.78 0.00
CA SER A 270 32.24 -2.32 -0.09
C SER A 270 30.86 -1.66 -0.20
N GLY A 271 29.82 -2.44 -0.45
CA GLY A 271 28.44 -2.01 -0.61
C GLY A 271 27.52 -3.19 -0.87
N SER A 272 26.58 -3.43 0.04
CA SER A 272 25.47 -4.36 -0.12
C SER A 272 24.18 -3.66 0.30
N CYS A 273 23.06 -4.02 -0.31
CA CYS A 273 21.75 -3.51 0.06
C CYS A 273 20.99 -4.61 0.77
N LEU A 274 20.60 -4.35 2.03
CA LEU A 274 19.70 -5.22 2.77
C LEU A 274 18.31 -4.58 2.70
N HIS A 275 17.35 -5.28 2.15
CA HIS A 275 15.96 -4.84 2.07
C HIS A 275 15.02 -5.90 2.64
N PHE A 276 13.92 -5.45 3.23
CA PHE A 276 13.01 -6.30 3.98
C PHE A 276 11.64 -5.65 4.14
N TRP A 277 10.64 -6.48 4.39
CA TRP A 277 9.33 -6.03 4.81
C TRP A 277 9.18 -6.17 6.32
N TYR A 278 8.49 -5.21 6.92
CA TYR A 278 8.26 -5.19 8.36
C TYR A 278 6.86 -4.67 8.68
N PHE A 279 6.35 -5.10 9.83
CA PHE A 279 5.11 -4.61 10.40
C PHE A 279 5.37 -4.23 11.84
N MET A 280 4.76 -3.13 12.30
CA MET A 280 4.83 -2.72 13.69
C MET A 280 3.46 -2.27 14.17
N HIS A 281 3.05 -2.77 15.33
CA HIS A 281 1.85 -2.30 16.02
C HIS A 281 2.21 -1.95 17.45
N ALA A 282 1.68 -0.84 17.94
CA ALA A 282 1.69 -0.52 19.36
C ALA A 282 0.61 0.52 19.68
N THR A 283 -0.14 0.30 20.77
CA THR A 283 -1.14 1.25 21.30
C THR A 283 -0.50 2.52 21.90
N THR A 284 0.82 2.50 22.15
CA THR A 284 1.66 3.64 22.54
C THR A 284 3.02 3.51 21.84
N GLN A 285 3.63 4.59 21.33
CA GLN A 285 4.85 4.55 20.48
C GLN A 285 6.13 4.02 21.17
N LYS A 286 6.26 2.72 21.49
CA LYS A 286 7.31 2.27 22.44
C LYS A 286 7.89 0.85 22.21
N ILE A 287 7.76 0.27 21.02
CA ILE A 287 8.61 -0.83 20.51
C ILE A 287 9.38 -0.31 19.30
N GLN A 288 10.67 -0.64 19.18
CA GLN A 288 11.54 -0.17 18.12
C GLN A 288 12.20 -1.36 17.41
N LEU A 289 12.25 -1.32 16.09
CA LEU A 289 13.06 -2.24 15.29
C LEU A 289 14.38 -1.53 14.96
N ASN A 290 15.50 -2.03 15.49
CA ASN A 290 16.82 -1.58 15.09
C ASN A 290 17.44 -2.57 14.11
N VAL A 291 18.14 -2.05 13.11
CA VAL A 291 18.90 -2.85 12.15
C VAL A 291 20.34 -2.36 12.15
N TYR A 292 21.28 -3.27 12.33
CA TYR A 292 22.72 -2.95 12.36
C TYR A 292 23.55 -4.17 11.95
N ILE A 293 24.88 -4.03 11.85
CA ILE A 293 25.76 -5.12 11.45
C ILE A 293 26.83 -5.44 12.49
N LYS A 294 27.11 -6.74 12.66
CA LYS A 294 28.28 -7.20 13.39
C LYS A 294 29.49 -7.35 12.45
N PRO A 295 30.71 -6.96 12.90
CA PRO A 295 31.06 -6.52 14.25
C PRO A 295 31.06 -4.99 14.46
N GLN A 296 30.49 -4.18 13.56
CA GLN A 296 30.60 -2.71 13.61
C GLN A 296 29.84 -2.06 14.79
N GLY A 297 28.95 -2.78 15.47
CA GLY A 297 28.30 -2.35 16.71
C GLY A 297 26.82 -2.07 16.54
N THR A 298 26.22 -1.36 17.49
CA THR A 298 24.78 -1.04 17.55
C THR A 298 24.42 0.30 16.89
N ASP A 299 25.41 1.04 16.39
CA ASP A 299 25.18 2.24 15.59
C ASP A 299 24.59 1.81 14.24
N GLY A 300 23.28 1.97 14.09
CA GLY A 300 22.54 1.50 12.93
C GLY A 300 21.26 2.30 12.67
N TRP A 301 20.32 1.67 11.99
CA TRP A 301 19.06 2.26 11.60
C TRP A 301 17.98 1.88 12.60
N ALA A 302 17.10 2.83 12.92
CA ALA A 302 16.07 2.66 13.92
C ALA A 302 14.71 2.96 13.31
N PHE A 303 13.82 1.99 13.31
CA PHE A 303 12.48 2.05 12.75
C PHE A 303 11.47 2.02 13.90
N GLY A 304 10.53 2.97 13.93
CA GLY A 304 9.52 3.05 14.99
C GLY A 304 8.30 3.85 14.57
N GLY A 305 7.16 3.54 15.18
CA GLY A 305 5.86 4.17 14.93
C GLY A 305 4.73 3.13 14.78
N ASN A 306 3.49 3.61 14.80
CA ASN A 306 2.31 2.83 14.45
C ASN A 306 1.80 3.37 13.10
N PHE A 307 1.78 2.53 12.07
CA PHE A 307 1.55 2.95 10.69
C PHE A 307 0.45 2.10 10.06
N ASP A 308 -0.79 2.37 10.45
CA ASP A 308 -2.00 1.84 9.81
C ASP A 308 -2.12 0.30 9.72
N ASN A 309 -1.43 -0.45 10.58
CA ASN A 309 -1.47 -1.92 10.59
C ASN A 309 -1.22 -2.56 9.21
N ARG A 310 -0.21 -2.07 8.49
CA ARG A 310 0.19 -2.59 7.16
C ARG A 310 1.65 -3.05 7.14
N TRP A 311 1.98 -3.91 6.19
CA TRP A 311 3.37 -4.22 5.84
C TRP A 311 4.03 -2.99 5.20
N LEU A 312 5.23 -2.68 5.67
CA LEU A 312 6.06 -1.57 5.23
C LEU A 312 7.38 -2.10 4.68
N TYR A 313 7.90 -1.43 3.66
CA TYR A 313 9.19 -1.76 3.07
C TYR A 313 10.30 -0.89 3.67
N ALA A 314 11.47 -1.49 3.92
CA ALA A 314 12.67 -0.79 4.34
C ALA A 314 13.91 -1.33 3.63
N GLN A 315 14.93 -0.48 3.50
CA GLN A 315 16.23 -0.84 2.95
C GLN A 315 17.37 -0.12 3.69
N VAL A 316 18.51 -0.79 3.84
CA VAL A 316 19.70 -0.27 4.54
C VAL A 316 20.99 -0.58 3.79
N ASN A 317 21.87 0.43 3.75
CA ASN A 317 23.16 0.37 3.08
C ASN A 317 24.22 -0.28 3.97
N ILE A 318 24.72 -1.45 3.57
CA ILE A 318 25.73 -2.19 4.31
C ILE A 318 27.12 -1.97 3.72
N ARG A 319 28.09 -1.59 4.55
CA ARG A 319 29.50 -1.49 4.19
C ARG A 319 30.35 -2.21 5.23
N SER A 320 31.01 -3.31 4.86
CA SER A 320 31.97 -4.01 5.70
C SER A 320 33.20 -4.43 4.88
N PRO A 321 34.08 -3.50 4.49
CA PRO A 321 35.14 -3.76 3.51
C PRO A 321 36.26 -4.67 4.04
N ASN A 322 36.40 -4.73 5.37
CA ASN A 322 37.57 -5.31 6.03
C ASN A 322 37.32 -6.70 6.63
N GLN A 323 36.07 -7.16 6.71
CA GLN A 323 35.72 -8.43 7.36
C GLN A 323 34.31 -8.91 6.96
N PRO A 324 34.04 -10.23 7.06
CA PRO A 324 32.68 -10.77 6.97
C PRO A 324 31.74 -10.09 7.95
N TRP A 325 30.45 -10.08 7.63
CA TRP A 325 29.44 -9.38 8.41
C TRP A 325 28.17 -10.22 8.61
N GLN A 326 27.39 -9.86 9.62
CA GLN A 326 26.03 -10.36 9.82
C GLN A 326 25.11 -9.17 10.05
N GLY A 327 23.97 -9.16 9.39
CA GLY A 327 22.87 -8.26 9.72
C GLY A 327 22.22 -8.70 11.03
N VAL A 328 21.78 -7.73 11.81
CA VAL A 328 21.08 -7.94 13.08
C VAL A 328 19.79 -7.16 13.04
N PHE A 329 18.67 -7.85 13.24
CA PHE A 329 17.37 -7.27 13.50
C PHE A 329 17.09 -7.35 14.99
N GLU A 330 16.96 -6.20 15.64
CA GLU A 330 16.70 -6.07 17.06
C GLU A 330 15.30 -5.50 17.29
N ALA A 331 14.42 -6.27 17.91
CA ALA A 331 13.16 -5.75 18.45
C ALA A 331 13.40 -5.32 19.90
N HIS A 332 13.36 -4.02 20.18
CA HIS A 332 13.67 -3.43 21.47
C HIS A 332 12.41 -2.86 22.14
N ILE A 333 12.12 -3.34 23.35
CA ILE A 333 10.98 -2.91 24.17
C ILE A 333 11.38 -1.63 24.93
N LEU A 334 10.91 -0.46 24.49
CA LEU A 334 11.26 0.81 25.13
C LEU A 334 10.33 1.16 26.30
N VAL A 335 9.10 0.62 26.33
CA VAL A 335 8.16 0.70 27.46
C VAL A 335 7.31 -0.55 27.51
N GLN A 336 6.83 -0.90 28.70
CA GLN A 336 5.93 -2.01 28.92
C GLN A 336 4.59 -1.75 28.22
N ASN A 337 4.41 -2.40 27.07
CA ASN A 337 3.17 -2.41 26.32
C ASN A 337 2.88 -3.85 25.86
N PRO A 338 1.87 -4.52 26.45
CA PRO A 338 1.58 -5.91 26.13
C PRO A 338 1.03 -6.10 24.72
N ASP A 339 0.55 -5.03 24.07
CA ASP A 339 -0.03 -5.05 22.73
C ASP A 339 0.96 -4.54 21.66
N ALA A 340 2.26 -4.47 21.98
CA ALA A 340 3.29 -4.09 21.03
C ALA A 340 3.85 -5.32 20.28
N SER A 341 4.06 -5.19 18.98
CA SER A 341 4.65 -6.24 18.14
C SER A 341 5.52 -5.66 17.03
N VAL A 342 6.52 -6.45 16.61
CA VAL A 342 7.28 -6.25 15.38
C VAL A 342 7.25 -7.54 14.59
N ALA A 343 6.89 -7.49 13.32
CA ALA A 343 7.04 -8.59 12.38
C ALA A 343 8.04 -8.25 11.27
N LEU A 344 8.70 -9.28 10.75
CA LEU A 344 9.67 -9.21 9.66
C LEU A 344 9.37 -10.30 8.64
N ASP A 345 9.42 -9.93 7.38
CA ASP A 345 9.17 -10.82 6.25
C ASP A 345 10.02 -10.41 5.02
N ASP A 346 10.13 -11.29 4.03
CA ASP A 346 10.76 -11.01 2.73
C ASP A 346 12.14 -10.33 2.80
N VAL A 347 13.04 -10.89 3.63
CA VAL A 347 14.38 -10.33 3.84
C VAL A 347 15.32 -10.75 2.72
N SER A 348 15.97 -9.79 2.08
CA SER A 348 16.90 -10.08 0.99
C SER A 348 18.10 -9.15 0.93
N ILE A 349 19.22 -9.69 0.43
CA ILE A 349 20.51 -9.02 0.36
C ILE A 349 21.01 -9.02 -1.09
N THR A 350 21.18 -7.83 -1.65
CA THR A 350 21.71 -7.64 -3.00
C THR A 350 23.10 -7.00 -2.98
N ARG A 351 23.87 -7.20 -4.05
CA ARG A 351 25.21 -6.60 -4.21
C ARG A 351 25.07 -5.15 -4.66
N GLY A 352 25.93 -4.27 -4.16
CA GLY A 352 25.87 -2.83 -4.43
C GLY A 352 25.14 -2.09 -3.31
N LEU A 353 25.30 -0.78 -3.25
CA LEU A 353 24.53 0.04 -2.32
C LEU A 353 23.07 0.07 -2.75
N CYS A 354 22.16 0.23 -1.79
CA CYS A 354 20.75 0.46 -2.06
C CYS A 354 20.58 1.66 -3.00
N PRO A 355 19.58 1.60 -3.91
CA PRO A 355 19.09 2.78 -4.61
C PRO A 355 18.80 3.90 -3.61
N SER A 356 18.91 5.17 -4.02
CA SER A 356 18.51 6.26 -3.12
C SER A 356 17.05 6.05 -2.71
N LEU A 357 16.74 6.31 -1.44
CA LEU A 357 15.39 6.07 -0.91
C LEU A 357 14.35 6.86 -1.72
N GLY A 358 13.40 6.12 -2.31
CA GLY A 358 12.32 6.68 -3.12
C GLY A 358 12.64 6.81 -4.61
N ASP A 359 13.92 6.76 -5.01
CA ASP A 359 14.29 6.79 -6.43
C ASP A 359 13.76 5.53 -7.11
N CYS A 360 13.17 5.70 -8.29
CA CYS A 360 12.61 4.57 -9.03
C CYS A 360 12.52 4.84 -10.52
N THR A 361 13.09 3.93 -11.31
CA THR A 361 13.01 3.93 -12.77
C THR A 361 12.01 2.89 -13.30
N PHE A 362 11.36 2.14 -12.40
CA PHE A 362 10.39 1.07 -12.71
C PHE A 362 10.88 -0.11 -13.57
N GLU A 363 12.14 -0.12 -13.99
CA GLU A 363 12.73 -1.17 -14.85
C GLU A 363 12.72 -2.58 -14.23
N THR A 364 12.82 -2.66 -12.90
CA THR A 364 12.89 -3.95 -12.19
C THR A 364 11.67 -4.20 -11.32
N ASP A 365 11.27 -3.22 -10.51
CA ASP A 365 10.15 -3.30 -9.58
C ASP A 365 9.60 -1.89 -9.27
N LEU A 366 8.71 -1.79 -8.27
CA LEU A 366 8.17 -0.52 -7.80
C LEU A 366 9.10 0.21 -6.81
N CYS A 367 10.33 -0.25 -6.56
CA CYS A 367 11.31 0.36 -5.67
C CYS A 367 10.78 0.67 -4.25
N GLY A 368 9.90 -0.18 -3.74
CA GLY A 368 9.23 -0.01 -2.44
C GLY A 368 8.02 0.93 -2.45
N TRP A 369 7.64 1.49 -3.60
CA TRP A 369 6.38 2.19 -3.77
C TRP A 369 5.19 1.22 -3.72
N GLN A 370 4.11 1.67 -3.09
CA GLN A 370 2.92 0.86 -2.80
C GLN A 370 1.75 1.32 -3.66
N ASN A 371 1.20 0.38 -4.42
CA ASN A 371 0.12 0.57 -5.39
C ASN A 371 -1.15 -0.15 -4.95
N ASN A 372 -1.56 0.07 -3.70
CA ASN A 372 -2.70 -0.55 -3.05
C ASN A 372 -3.34 0.38 -2.02
N ASP A 373 -3.46 1.67 -2.37
CA ASP A 373 -4.02 2.69 -1.49
C ASP A 373 -5.54 2.45 -1.32
N ILE A 374 -6.00 2.39 -0.06
CA ILE A 374 -7.42 2.19 0.27
C ILE A 374 -8.32 3.32 -0.23
N ASP A 375 -7.75 4.50 -0.47
CA ASP A 375 -8.46 5.67 -0.98
C ASP A 375 -8.48 5.74 -2.52
N ALA A 376 -7.85 4.77 -3.21
CA ALA A 376 -7.82 4.69 -4.66
C ALA A 376 -9.04 3.96 -5.22
N ASP A 377 -9.49 4.40 -6.38
CA ASP A 377 -10.59 3.80 -7.14
C ASP A 377 -10.06 2.81 -8.20
N MET A 378 -8.78 2.92 -8.55
CA MET A 378 -8.06 2.11 -9.54
C MET A 378 -6.56 2.05 -9.21
N ASP A 379 -5.84 1.08 -9.77
CA ASP A 379 -4.39 0.92 -9.56
C ASP A 379 -3.58 1.56 -10.69
N TRP A 380 -2.34 1.97 -10.40
CA TRP A 380 -1.34 2.22 -11.44
C TRP A 380 -0.97 0.90 -12.13
N LEU A 381 -0.66 0.95 -13.42
CA LEU A 381 -0.26 -0.19 -14.22
C LEU A 381 1.17 -0.01 -14.69
N VAL A 382 1.97 -1.09 -14.69
CA VAL A 382 3.31 -1.06 -15.30
C VAL A 382 3.15 -1.14 -16.82
N GLY A 383 3.57 -0.08 -17.50
CA GLY A 383 3.59 0.06 -18.96
C GLY A 383 4.93 -0.26 -19.61
N THR A 384 4.88 -0.59 -20.90
CA THR A 384 5.98 -0.91 -21.83
C THR A 384 5.57 -0.60 -23.28
N GLY A 385 6.11 0.45 -23.89
CA GLY A 385 5.74 0.83 -25.26
C GLY A 385 4.29 1.31 -25.46
N ILE A 386 3.74 1.25 -26.69
CA ILE A 386 2.36 1.71 -26.97
C ILE A 386 1.33 0.69 -26.46
N HIS A 387 0.54 1.06 -25.45
CA HIS A 387 -0.49 0.22 -24.83
C HIS A 387 -1.90 0.50 -25.38
N SER A 388 -2.33 1.76 -25.36
CA SER A 388 -3.66 2.19 -25.79
C SER A 388 -3.63 2.77 -27.21
N LEU A 389 -4.81 2.94 -27.82
CA LEU A 389 -4.97 3.54 -29.15
C LEU A 389 -4.58 5.03 -29.15
N GLY A 390 -3.27 5.32 -29.09
CA GLY A 390 -2.68 6.60 -29.43
C GLY A 390 -2.55 7.63 -28.30
N THR A 391 -2.65 7.26 -27.02
CA THR A 391 -2.51 8.21 -25.88
C THR A 391 -1.38 7.92 -24.89
N GLY A 392 -0.87 6.68 -24.84
CA GLY A 392 0.34 6.33 -24.06
C GLY A 392 1.67 6.61 -24.80
N PRO A 393 2.80 6.73 -24.07
CA PRO A 393 4.11 6.97 -24.67
C PRO A 393 4.60 5.74 -25.45
N GLN A 394 5.29 5.97 -26.58
CA GLN A 394 5.82 4.87 -27.40
C GLN A 394 7.03 4.17 -26.78
N PHE A 395 7.78 4.87 -25.94
CA PHE A 395 8.98 4.39 -25.28
C PHE A 395 8.97 4.89 -23.83
N ASP A 396 9.55 4.13 -22.92
CA ASP A 396 9.82 4.61 -21.56
C ASP A 396 10.82 5.78 -21.57
N HIS A 397 10.92 6.51 -20.47
CA HIS A 397 11.87 7.61 -20.40
C HIS A 397 13.29 7.11 -20.10
N THR A 398 13.43 6.12 -19.20
CA THR A 398 14.72 5.63 -18.67
C THR A 398 15.67 5.11 -19.76
N THR A 399 15.21 4.14 -20.54
CA THR A 399 15.97 3.42 -21.56
C THR A 399 15.69 3.93 -22.98
N ASN A 400 14.57 4.65 -23.15
CA ASN A 400 14.07 5.10 -24.45
C ASN A 400 13.88 3.93 -25.42
N THR A 401 13.28 2.85 -24.93
CA THR A 401 12.96 1.65 -25.71
C THR A 401 11.51 1.22 -25.51
N ALA A 402 11.01 0.33 -26.36
CA ALA A 402 9.65 -0.19 -26.21
C ALA A 402 9.58 -1.27 -25.11
N GLN A 403 10.74 -1.72 -24.61
CA GLN A 403 10.86 -2.74 -23.57
C GLN A 403 11.07 -2.14 -22.18
N GLY A 404 11.54 -0.89 -22.09
CA GLY A 404 11.68 -0.21 -20.81
C GLY A 404 10.31 0.07 -20.18
N LYS A 405 10.32 0.32 -18.89
CA LYS A 405 9.13 0.27 -18.04
C LYS A 405 8.84 1.63 -17.43
N TYR A 406 7.56 1.89 -17.22
CA TYR A 406 7.07 3.08 -16.54
C TYR A 406 5.72 2.77 -15.89
N LEU A 407 5.16 3.68 -15.10
CA LEU A 407 3.80 3.53 -14.56
C LEU A 407 2.81 4.35 -15.36
N MET A 408 1.60 3.82 -15.56
CA MET A 408 0.51 4.53 -16.22
C MET A 408 -0.85 4.26 -15.59
N ILE A 409 -1.80 5.15 -15.86
CA ILE A 409 -3.22 4.84 -15.73
C ILE A 409 -3.83 4.59 -17.12
N GLU A 410 -4.69 3.58 -17.20
CA GLU A 410 -5.47 3.27 -18.39
C GLU A 410 -6.91 3.79 -18.18
N THR A 411 -7.33 4.70 -19.05
CA THR A 411 -8.60 5.44 -18.87
C THR A 411 -9.79 4.84 -19.64
N SER A 412 -9.58 3.75 -20.39
CA SER A 412 -10.68 3.02 -21.03
C SER A 412 -11.64 2.34 -20.03
N ILE A 413 -12.82 1.95 -20.55
CA ILE A 413 -13.91 1.36 -19.76
C ILE A 413 -13.39 0.13 -18.98
N PRO A 414 -13.53 0.10 -17.65
CA PRO A 414 -14.63 0.65 -16.86
C PRO A 414 -14.27 1.88 -16.04
N THR A 415 -13.07 2.44 -16.24
CA THR A 415 -12.62 3.66 -15.56
C THR A 415 -13.64 4.77 -15.79
N LYS A 416 -14.08 5.39 -14.69
CA LYS A 416 -15.06 6.48 -14.69
C LYS A 416 -14.34 7.82 -14.57
N PRO A 417 -14.92 8.89 -15.12
CA PRO A 417 -14.40 10.22 -14.90
C PRO A 417 -14.33 10.55 -13.41
N GLY A 418 -13.13 10.92 -12.95
CA GLY A 418 -12.84 11.22 -11.56
C GLY A 418 -12.29 10.05 -10.73
N ASP A 419 -12.20 8.84 -11.28
CA ASP A 419 -11.52 7.72 -10.60
C ASP A 419 -10.05 8.07 -10.36
N ARG A 420 -9.50 7.64 -9.21
CA ARG A 420 -8.16 8.02 -8.75
C ARG A 420 -7.27 6.79 -8.61
N ALA A 421 -6.09 6.85 -9.22
CA ALA A 421 -4.98 5.96 -8.90
C ALA A 421 -4.01 6.65 -7.94
N ARG A 422 -3.53 5.96 -6.90
CA ARG A 422 -2.58 6.51 -5.92
C ARG A 422 -1.41 5.57 -5.69
N LEU A 423 -0.21 6.10 -5.87
CA LEU A 423 1.04 5.42 -5.59
C LEU A 423 1.70 6.09 -4.37
N ARG A 424 1.99 5.31 -3.32
CA ARG A 424 2.60 5.82 -2.09
C ARG A 424 4.07 5.42 -1.98
N SER A 425 4.92 6.34 -1.57
CA SER A 425 6.31 6.01 -1.25
C SER A 425 6.42 5.22 0.05
N LEU A 426 7.61 4.71 0.35
CA LEU A 426 8.01 4.38 1.72
C LEU A 426 7.90 5.61 2.66
N ILE A 427 7.97 5.37 3.97
CA ILE A 427 7.99 6.44 4.97
C ILE A 427 9.40 7.01 5.05
N PHE A 428 9.51 8.31 4.80
CA PHE A 428 10.73 9.07 4.96
C PHE A 428 10.76 9.75 6.33
N ASP A 429 11.95 9.86 6.91
CA ASP A 429 12.17 10.69 8.09
C ASP A 429 11.88 12.17 7.80
N GLY A 430 11.55 12.92 8.86
CA GLY A 430 11.41 14.37 8.79
C GLY A 430 12.65 15.01 8.15
N THR A 431 12.43 16.06 7.36
CA THR A 431 13.47 16.72 6.57
C THR A 431 14.44 17.57 7.40
N ASN A 432 14.27 17.64 8.73
CA ASN A 432 15.09 18.42 9.67
C ASN A 432 15.20 19.92 9.33
N GLY A 433 14.20 20.45 8.62
CA GLY A 433 14.18 21.85 8.19
C GLY A 433 14.86 22.11 6.83
N ASP A 434 15.52 21.11 6.24
CA ASP A 434 16.13 21.22 4.92
C ASP A 434 15.12 20.91 3.81
N ALA A 435 14.96 21.82 2.86
CA ALA A 435 14.14 21.57 1.68
C ALA A 435 14.69 20.39 0.87
N LYS A 436 13.80 19.45 0.55
CA LYS A 436 14.05 18.38 -0.43
C LYS A 436 13.43 18.76 -1.76
N CYS A 437 13.95 18.16 -2.82
CA CYS A 437 13.38 18.27 -4.15
C CYS A 437 13.04 16.89 -4.69
N PHE A 438 11.79 16.73 -5.09
CA PHE A 438 11.30 15.57 -5.83
C PHE A 438 11.23 15.91 -7.31
N ARG A 439 11.78 15.03 -8.14
CA ARG A 439 11.75 15.07 -9.60
C ARG A 439 11.18 13.78 -10.13
N PHE A 440 10.44 13.89 -11.22
CA PHE A 440 9.84 12.76 -11.91
C PHE A 440 9.61 13.15 -13.37
N TRP A 441 9.47 12.15 -14.23
CA TRP A 441 9.04 12.35 -15.61
C TRP A 441 7.58 11.97 -15.75
N PHE A 442 6.85 12.67 -16.60
CA PHE A 442 5.47 12.38 -16.91
C PHE A 442 5.17 12.53 -18.40
N HIS A 443 4.20 11.77 -18.89
CA HIS A 443 3.63 11.88 -20.21
C HIS A 443 2.10 11.98 -20.07
N MET A 444 1.53 13.00 -20.72
CA MET A 444 0.12 13.37 -20.59
C MET A 444 -0.39 13.82 -21.96
N TYR A 445 -0.82 12.87 -22.80
CA TYR A 445 -1.22 13.12 -24.18
C TYR A 445 -2.61 12.57 -24.49
N GLY A 446 -3.52 13.46 -24.89
CA GLY A 446 -4.88 13.09 -25.31
C GLY A 446 -5.92 14.16 -25.02
N ASP A 447 -7.11 14.00 -25.60
CA ASP A 447 -8.17 15.03 -25.57
C ASP A 447 -8.93 15.08 -24.24
N SER A 448 -8.83 14.04 -23.43
CA SER A 448 -9.54 13.91 -22.16
C SER A 448 -8.62 13.71 -20.97
N ILE A 449 -7.35 14.10 -21.09
CA ILE A 449 -6.37 14.02 -20.00
C ILE A 449 -6.91 14.69 -18.75
N GLY A 450 -6.92 13.91 -17.66
CA GLY A 450 -7.37 14.36 -16.36
C GLY A 450 -6.30 15.16 -15.63
N THR A 451 -5.96 14.75 -14.40
CA THR A 451 -5.06 15.51 -13.53
C THR A 451 -4.03 14.61 -12.87
N LEU A 452 -2.77 15.04 -12.85
CA LEU A 452 -1.69 14.44 -12.08
C LEU A 452 -1.36 15.34 -10.89
N ASN A 453 -1.30 14.78 -9.68
CA ASN A 453 -1.03 15.47 -8.43
C ASN A 453 0.14 14.81 -7.69
N VAL A 454 0.90 15.61 -6.94
CA VAL A 454 1.86 15.12 -5.95
C VAL A 454 1.51 15.70 -4.58
N TYR A 455 1.46 14.84 -3.57
CA TYR A 455 1.23 15.21 -2.19
C TYR A 455 2.41 14.84 -1.30
N VAL A 456 2.65 15.66 -0.28
CA VAL A 456 3.28 15.21 0.97
C VAL A 456 2.17 14.78 1.92
N PHE A 457 2.27 13.57 2.45
CA PHE A 457 1.38 13.06 3.49
C PHE A 457 2.14 12.91 4.80
N ASP A 458 1.81 13.73 5.79
CA ASP A 458 2.42 13.73 7.12
C ASP A 458 1.36 13.58 8.23
N GLY A 459 0.29 12.83 7.92
CA GLY A 459 -0.96 12.78 8.68
C GLY A 459 -2.08 13.63 8.04
N ALA A 460 -1.74 14.49 7.07
CA ALA A 460 -2.68 15.19 6.21
C ALA A 460 -2.14 15.29 4.78
N TYR A 461 -3.03 15.26 3.79
CA TYR A 461 -2.66 15.41 2.39
C TYR A 461 -2.33 16.88 2.05
N LYS A 462 -1.08 17.17 1.71
CA LYS A 462 -0.62 18.48 1.26
C LYS A 462 -0.22 18.42 -0.20
N ARG A 463 -1.07 18.90 -1.11
CA ARG A 463 -0.77 18.89 -2.54
C ARG A 463 0.26 19.97 -2.89
N ILE A 464 1.46 19.52 -3.23
CA ILE A 464 2.62 20.35 -3.55
C ILE A 464 2.80 20.59 -5.05
N TRP A 465 2.22 19.72 -5.89
CA TRP A 465 2.28 19.82 -7.35
C TRP A 465 0.97 19.34 -7.96
N SER A 466 0.53 19.99 -9.03
CA SER A 466 -0.68 19.63 -9.77
C SER A 466 -0.57 20.10 -11.21
N LEU A 467 -0.96 19.25 -12.15
CA LEU A 467 -1.04 19.56 -13.57
C LEU A 467 -2.21 18.83 -14.21
N SER A 468 -2.99 19.51 -15.03
CA SER A 468 -4.13 18.93 -15.75
C SER A 468 -4.03 19.15 -17.24
N GLY A 469 -4.72 18.30 -18.00
CA GLY A 469 -4.89 18.44 -19.44
C GLY A 469 -3.65 18.04 -20.27
N ASN A 470 -3.85 18.03 -21.58
CA ASN A 470 -2.87 17.61 -22.57
C ASN A 470 -1.58 18.45 -22.54
N ARG A 471 -0.42 17.79 -22.61
CA ARG A 471 0.92 18.40 -22.69
C ARG A 471 1.66 18.03 -23.99
N GLY A 472 1.01 17.28 -24.87
CA GLY A 472 1.60 16.79 -26.11
C GLY A 472 2.33 15.46 -25.90
N ASP A 473 2.64 14.81 -27.03
CA ASP A 473 3.19 13.46 -27.07
C ASP A 473 4.71 13.44 -26.85
N ASN A 474 5.14 13.84 -25.63
CA ASN A 474 6.52 13.77 -25.18
C ASN A 474 6.57 13.55 -23.66
N TRP A 475 7.69 13.01 -23.19
CA TRP A 475 8.02 13.00 -21.76
C TRP A 475 8.45 14.40 -21.30
N TYR A 476 7.93 14.83 -20.16
CA TYR A 476 8.23 16.12 -19.53
C TYR A 476 8.66 15.93 -18.07
N GLU A 477 9.58 16.79 -17.63
CA GLU A 477 10.05 16.78 -16.25
C GLU A 477 9.07 17.53 -15.33
N GLY A 478 8.53 16.81 -14.35
CA GLY A 478 7.91 17.34 -13.15
C GLY A 478 8.94 17.54 -12.05
N GLN A 479 8.88 18.68 -11.37
CA GLN A 479 9.81 18.99 -10.27
C GLN A 479 9.10 19.83 -9.21
N VAL A 480 9.34 19.53 -7.94
CA VAL A 480 8.76 20.27 -6.82
C VAL A 480 9.59 20.15 -5.54
N SER A 481 9.67 21.24 -4.77
CA SER A 481 10.29 21.23 -3.45
C SER A 481 9.28 21.05 -2.34
N TYR A 482 9.73 20.42 -1.26
CA TYR A 482 8.90 20.22 -0.08
C TYR A 482 9.75 20.14 1.20
N ILE A 483 9.08 20.37 2.33
CA ILE A 483 9.63 20.27 3.69
C ILE A 483 8.60 19.52 4.53
N SER A 484 9.07 18.60 5.35
CA SER A 484 8.27 17.99 6.41
C SER A 484 9.03 18.02 7.73
N SER A 485 8.35 18.36 8.81
CA SER A 485 8.93 18.38 10.16
C SER A 485 8.76 17.05 10.91
N VAL A 486 7.96 16.14 10.35
CA VAL A 486 7.66 14.81 10.89
C VAL A 486 7.85 13.76 9.79
N PRO A 487 7.90 12.46 10.12
CA PRO A 487 7.91 11.42 9.10
C PRO A 487 6.77 11.58 8.10
N TYR A 488 7.04 11.35 6.82
CA TYR A 488 6.09 11.63 5.73
C TYR A 488 6.21 10.61 4.60
N GLN A 489 5.17 10.57 3.75
CA GLN A 489 5.19 9.87 2.47
C GLN A 489 4.96 10.86 1.32
N ILE A 490 5.44 10.51 0.14
CA ILE A 490 5.06 11.14 -1.12
C ILE A 490 3.97 10.30 -1.76
N ILE A 491 2.93 10.96 -2.24
CA ILE A 491 1.80 10.30 -2.92
C ILE A 491 1.66 10.90 -4.31
N ILE A 492 1.73 10.05 -5.33
CA ILE A 492 1.43 10.41 -6.72
C ILE A 492 0.02 9.96 -7.03
N GLU A 493 -0.83 10.91 -7.41
CA GLU A 493 -2.24 10.65 -7.72
C GLU A 493 -2.54 11.05 -9.15
N ALA A 494 -3.06 10.12 -9.94
CA ALA A 494 -3.66 10.42 -11.23
C ALA A 494 -5.18 10.33 -11.11
N ILE A 495 -5.87 11.30 -11.71
CA ILE A 495 -7.33 11.39 -11.77
C ILE A 495 -7.74 11.19 -13.21
N ALA A 496 -8.55 10.17 -13.49
CA ALA A 496 -9.07 9.90 -14.81
C ALA A 496 -9.96 11.04 -15.31
N GLY A 497 -9.78 11.43 -16.58
CA GLY A 497 -10.60 12.45 -17.21
C GLY A 497 -11.89 11.90 -17.81
N LYS A 498 -12.42 12.55 -18.85
CA LYS A 498 -13.82 12.31 -19.28
C LYS A 498 -14.04 11.03 -20.09
N ASP A 499 -13.01 10.54 -20.76
CA ASP A 499 -13.09 9.36 -21.63
C ASP A 499 -11.73 8.64 -21.70
N TYR A 500 -11.61 7.68 -22.64
CA TYR A 500 -10.48 6.76 -22.77
C TYR A 500 -9.22 7.36 -23.39
N LEU A 501 -9.26 8.62 -23.83
CA LEU A 501 -8.10 9.33 -24.38
C LEU A 501 -7.38 10.15 -23.29
N GLY A 502 -7.30 9.60 -22.08
CA GLY A 502 -6.93 10.32 -20.87
C GLY A 502 -5.75 9.73 -20.10
N ASP A 503 -4.95 8.86 -20.71
CA ASP A 503 -3.87 8.13 -20.04
C ASP A 503 -2.78 9.07 -19.52
N ILE A 504 -2.30 8.79 -18.31
CA ILE A 504 -1.23 9.55 -17.67
C ILE A 504 -0.15 8.56 -17.30
N SER A 505 1.08 8.83 -17.75
CA SER A 505 2.24 8.00 -17.46
C SER A 505 3.26 8.78 -16.65
N ILE A 506 4.00 8.08 -15.78
CA ILE A 506 5.05 8.62 -14.91
C ILE A 506 6.26 7.67 -14.90
N ASP A 507 7.44 8.26 -14.79
CA ASP A 507 8.71 7.53 -14.81
C ASP A 507 9.80 8.29 -14.01
N ASP A 508 10.94 7.64 -13.77
CA ASP A 508 12.19 8.26 -13.30
C ASP A 508 12.06 9.18 -12.08
N PHE A 509 11.65 8.61 -10.96
CA PHE A 509 11.58 9.31 -9.67
C PHE A 509 12.97 9.52 -9.10
N THR A 510 13.25 10.76 -8.67
CA THR A 510 14.50 11.09 -7.97
C THR A 510 14.30 12.10 -6.84
N PHE A 511 15.02 11.88 -5.74
CA PHE A 511 15.01 12.74 -4.56
C PHE A 511 16.39 13.37 -4.31
N THR A 512 16.43 14.68 -4.10
CA THR A 512 17.67 15.40 -3.78
C THR A 512 17.52 16.26 -2.53
N THR A 513 18.63 16.46 -1.82
CA THR A 513 18.68 17.23 -0.56
C THR A 513 18.88 18.73 -0.79
N SER A 514 18.30 19.27 -1.86
CA SER A 514 18.42 20.68 -2.22
C SER A 514 17.05 21.23 -2.61
N ASN A 515 16.84 22.52 -2.37
CA ASN A 515 15.68 23.24 -2.89
C ASN A 515 15.73 23.32 -4.44
N CYS A 516 14.57 23.38 -5.06
CA CYS A 516 14.40 23.44 -6.51
C CYS A 516 13.09 24.16 -6.91
N SER A 517 13.05 24.70 -8.14
CA SER A 517 11.87 25.39 -8.67
C SER A 517 10.78 24.41 -9.10
N ILE A 518 9.51 24.81 -9.06
CA ILE A 518 8.46 23.98 -9.64
C ILE A 518 8.61 23.87 -11.17
N ARG A 519 8.39 22.67 -11.75
CA ARG A 519 8.36 22.43 -13.20
C ARG A 519 7.14 21.59 -13.60
N PRO A 520 6.52 21.84 -14.77
CA PRO A 520 6.75 22.96 -15.68
C PRO A 520 6.39 24.32 -15.05
N MET A 521 7.19 25.35 -15.31
CA MET A 521 6.95 26.69 -14.75
C MET A 521 5.63 27.27 -15.28
N ASN A 522 4.88 27.97 -14.43
CA ASN A 522 3.59 28.62 -14.72
C ASN A 522 2.40 27.69 -14.98
N ASP A 523 2.65 26.42 -15.33
CA ASP A 523 1.61 25.43 -15.60
C ASP A 523 1.35 24.52 -14.39
N ALA A 524 2.40 24.10 -13.68
CA ALA A 524 2.26 23.32 -12.47
C ALA A 524 1.98 24.23 -11.28
N VAL A 525 0.97 23.89 -10.48
CA VAL A 525 0.46 24.75 -9.41
C VAL A 525 0.50 23.97 -8.08
N PRO A 526 1.25 24.45 -7.06
CA PRO A 526 1.04 23.99 -5.69
C PRO A 526 -0.34 24.45 -5.23
N THR A 527 -0.87 23.91 -4.14
CA THR A 527 -2.06 24.51 -3.52
C THR A 527 -1.66 25.87 -2.94
N GLU A 528 -1.81 26.91 -3.76
CA GLU A 528 -1.36 28.31 -3.59
C GLU A 528 0.17 28.51 -3.51
N ALA A 529 0.71 29.25 -4.49
CA ALA A 529 2.07 29.75 -4.46
C ALA A 529 2.23 30.77 -3.32
N THR A 530 2.68 30.32 -2.15
CA THR A 530 3.22 31.22 -1.13
C THR A 530 4.67 31.53 -1.51
N THR A 531 4.90 32.74 -2.02
CA THR A 531 6.25 33.28 -2.16
C THR A 531 6.96 33.23 -0.80
N LEU A 532 8.08 32.48 -0.71
CA LEU A 532 8.97 32.54 0.44
C LEU A 532 9.44 33.98 0.66
N PRO A 533 9.20 34.61 1.82
CA PRO A 533 10.01 35.73 2.25
C PRO A 533 11.29 35.16 2.83
N SER A 534 12.41 35.37 2.14
CA SER A 534 13.73 35.31 2.77
C SER A 534 13.80 36.40 3.85
N THR A 535 14.02 36.03 5.10
CA THR A 535 14.95 36.71 6.01
C THR A 535 15.02 35.94 7.34
N LEU A 536 16.24 35.57 7.71
CA LEU A 536 16.62 35.08 9.02
C LEU A 536 16.14 36.05 10.11
N SER A 537 15.42 35.53 11.10
CA SER A 537 15.44 36.06 12.47
C SER A 537 15.04 34.97 13.45
N THR A 538 16.06 34.45 14.14
CA THR A 538 15.95 33.62 15.34
C THR A 538 15.15 34.36 16.41
N THR A 539 14.04 33.77 16.86
CA THR A 539 13.47 34.11 18.17
C THR A 539 12.93 32.85 18.84
N THR A 540 13.54 32.52 19.96
CA THR A 540 13.20 31.45 20.90
C THR A 540 11.96 31.86 21.67
N ILE A 541 10.85 31.10 21.67
CA ILE A 541 9.87 31.09 22.78
C ILE A 541 9.26 29.68 22.98
N ARG A 542 9.12 29.33 24.26
CA ARG A 542 8.63 28.09 24.88
C ARG A 542 7.08 27.99 24.91
N GLN A 543 6.61 26.74 24.99
CA GLN A 543 5.42 26.19 25.71
C GLN A 543 4.10 26.97 25.83
N SER A 544 3.03 26.32 25.33
CA SER A 544 1.73 26.00 25.94
C SER A 544 0.97 27.05 26.76
N THR A 545 -0.20 27.45 26.25
CA THR A 545 -1.38 27.83 27.05
C THR A 545 -2.67 27.36 26.36
N LEU A 546 -3.49 26.58 27.09
CA LEU A 546 -4.81 26.03 26.75
C LEU A 546 -5.91 27.10 26.83
N ALA A 547 -5.83 28.15 26.01
CA ALA A 547 -6.92 29.10 25.83
C ALA A 547 -7.26 29.20 24.33
N PRO A 548 -8.55 29.36 23.96
CA PRO A 548 -8.94 29.58 22.57
C PRO A 548 -8.16 30.77 22.01
N GLN A 549 -7.44 30.55 20.90
CA GLN A 549 -6.51 31.52 20.31
C GLN A 549 -7.23 32.57 19.45
N SER A 550 -8.50 32.32 19.13
CA SER A 550 -9.42 33.25 18.47
C SER A 550 -10.80 33.25 19.15
N PRO A 551 -11.60 34.32 18.99
CA PRO A 551 -12.93 34.40 19.58
C PRO A 551 -13.92 33.36 19.02
N TRP A 552 -13.60 32.69 17.90
CA TRP A 552 -14.44 31.66 17.28
C TRP A 552 -14.05 30.23 17.67
N ASP A 553 -12.90 30.07 18.33
CA ASP A 553 -12.40 28.78 18.75
C ASP A 553 -13.26 28.28 19.92
N CYS A 554 -13.64 27.02 19.86
CA CYS A 554 -14.44 26.38 20.89
C CYS A 554 -13.78 25.07 21.26
N ASN A 555 -13.55 24.86 22.56
CA ASN A 555 -13.05 23.62 23.12
C ASN A 555 -14.08 22.97 24.08
N PHE A 556 -15.31 23.50 24.11
CA PHE A 556 -16.46 23.00 24.88
C PHE A 556 -16.31 22.84 26.40
N GLU A 557 -15.15 23.16 26.99
CA GLU A 557 -14.78 22.91 28.39
C GLU A 557 -15.65 23.57 29.45
N GLN A 558 -16.57 24.45 29.06
CA GLN A 558 -17.57 25.02 29.96
C GLN A 558 -18.87 24.19 30.03
N GLY A 559 -18.93 23.05 29.33
CA GLY A 559 -20.10 22.16 29.27
C GLY A 559 -21.30 22.75 28.53
N VAL A 560 -21.08 23.78 27.73
CA VAL A 560 -22.07 24.48 26.90
C VAL A 560 -21.44 24.86 25.57
N LEU A 561 -22.26 25.12 24.53
CA LEU A 561 -21.74 25.68 23.28
C LEU A 561 -21.09 27.05 23.54
N CYS A 562 -19.96 27.30 22.88
CA CYS A 562 -19.30 28.59 22.98
C CYS A 562 -20.18 29.72 22.44
N PRO A 563 -20.05 30.97 22.95
CA PRO A 563 -20.95 32.08 22.61
C PRO A 563 -21.06 32.40 21.11
N THR A 564 -20.01 32.10 20.34
CA THR A 564 -19.94 32.33 18.89
C THR A 564 -20.56 31.20 18.05
N TRP A 565 -21.12 30.18 18.69
CA TRP A 565 -21.81 29.06 18.05
C TRP A 565 -23.24 28.99 18.56
N SER A 566 -24.17 28.69 17.66
CA SER A 566 -25.59 28.53 18.00
C SER A 566 -26.15 27.29 17.31
N HIS A 567 -27.20 26.70 17.86
CA HIS A 567 -27.92 25.63 17.19
C HIS A 567 -28.70 26.19 16.00
N ASP A 568 -28.66 25.47 14.87
CA ASP A 568 -29.50 25.82 13.71
C ASP A 568 -30.97 25.52 14.03
N ASN A 569 -31.87 26.45 13.71
CA ASN A 569 -33.32 26.26 13.92
C ASN A 569 -33.95 25.35 12.86
N ASP A 570 -33.26 25.13 11.74
CA ASP A 570 -33.71 24.25 10.66
C ASP A 570 -33.26 22.78 10.87
N ALA A 571 -32.63 22.46 12.01
CA ALA A 571 -32.21 21.11 12.36
C ALA A 571 -33.32 20.34 13.10
N ASP A 572 -33.36 19.02 12.94
CA ASP A 572 -34.36 18.14 13.56
C ASP A 572 -34.13 18.00 15.08
N PHE A 573 -32.87 18.06 15.52
CA PHE A 573 -32.47 18.03 16.93
C PHE A 573 -31.11 18.72 17.17
N ARG A 574 -30.63 18.71 18.41
CA ARG A 574 -29.47 19.49 18.86
C ARG A 574 -28.28 18.60 19.22
N TRP A 575 -27.07 19.07 18.91
CA TRP A 575 -25.82 18.58 19.50
C TRP A 575 -25.88 18.72 21.03
N ALA A 576 -25.40 17.73 21.77
CA ALA A 576 -25.41 17.71 23.23
C ALA A 576 -23.98 17.75 23.79
N PRO A 577 -23.69 18.54 24.83
CA PRO A 577 -22.40 18.50 25.50
C PRO A 577 -22.27 17.21 26.33
N LYS A 578 -21.06 16.66 26.39
CA LYS A 578 -20.77 15.37 27.05
C LYS A 578 -19.37 15.32 27.66
N GLN A 579 -19.29 14.70 28.82
CA GLN A 579 -18.05 14.24 29.46
C GLN A 579 -18.04 12.70 29.49
N GLY A 580 -16.86 12.11 29.31
CA GLY A 580 -16.70 10.66 29.31
C GLY A 580 -17.45 9.95 28.18
N GLN A 581 -17.76 8.67 28.38
CA GLN A 581 -18.37 7.82 27.35
C GLN A 581 -19.83 8.20 27.02
N THR A 582 -20.20 8.20 25.74
CA THR A 582 -21.59 8.41 25.30
C THR A 582 -22.56 7.36 25.88
N PRO A 583 -23.86 7.67 26.01
CA PRO A 583 -24.86 6.77 26.62
C PRO A 583 -25.04 5.44 25.88
N SER A 584 -24.89 5.42 24.55
CA SER A 584 -24.99 4.20 23.77
C SER A 584 -23.72 3.35 23.91
N MET A 585 -23.88 2.03 24.02
CA MET A 585 -22.73 1.13 24.28
C MET A 585 -21.90 0.96 23.01
N ASN A 586 -20.57 1.04 23.14
CA ASN A 586 -19.61 0.91 22.03
C ASN A 586 -19.80 1.93 20.90
N THR A 587 -20.17 3.16 21.23
CA THR A 587 -20.23 4.30 20.32
C THR A 587 -19.52 5.49 20.97
N GLY A 588 -19.15 6.50 20.18
CA GLY A 588 -18.60 7.75 20.69
C GLY A 588 -17.27 7.64 21.46
N PRO A 589 -16.65 8.78 21.82
CA PRO A 589 -15.37 8.79 22.51
C PRO A 589 -15.51 8.56 24.02
N THR A 590 -14.50 7.98 24.65
CA THR A 590 -14.44 7.78 26.12
C THR A 590 -13.88 8.98 26.88
N ALA A 591 -13.27 9.92 26.17
CA ALA A 591 -12.62 11.12 26.66
C ALA A 591 -12.69 12.21 25.57
N ASP A 592 -12.70 13.48 25.96
CA ASP A 592 -12.55 14.60 25.01
C ASP A 592 -11.19 14.58 24.30
N HIS A 593 -11.02 15.39 23.26
CA HIS A 593 -9.72 15.56 22.62
C HIS A 593 -8.86 16.62 23.35
N THR A 594 -9.46 17.70 23.85
CA THR A 594 -8.78 18.86 24.44
C THR A 594 -7.87 18.49 25.61
N TYR A 595 -8.36 17.73 26.58
CA TYR A 595 -7.59 17.21 27.70
C TYR A 595 -7.21 15.73 27.55
N GLY A 596 -7.91 14.98 26.69
CA GLY A 596 -7.68 13.54 26.55
C GLY A 596 -8.14 12.76 27.78
N THR A 597 -9.10 13.30 28.55
CA THR A 597 -9.57 12.70 29.80
C THR A 597 -11.09 12.56 29.83
N SER A 598 -11.62 11.71 30.71
CA SER A 598 -13.08 11.60 30.89
C SER A 598 -13.72 12.85 31.51
N ASP A 599 -12.91 13.77 32.03
CA ASP A 599 -13.36 15.00 32.69
C ASP A 599 -13.45 16.20 31.73
N GLY A 600 -12.88 16.10 30.52
CA GLY A 600 -13.02 17.15 29.50
C GLY A 600 -14.33 17.05 28.72
N TRP A 601 -14.69 18.12 28.03
CA TRP A 601 -15.98 18.24 27.37
C TRP A 601 -15.85 18.23 25.85
N TYR A 602 -16.78 17.52 25.21
CA TYR A 602 -17.00 17.60 23.76
C TYR A 602 -18.49 17.71 23.47
N ILE A 603 -18.87 17.97 22.22
CA ILE A 603 -20.27 17.86 21.80
C ILE A 603 -20.47 16.60 20.96
N TYR A 604 -21.64 15.98 21.09
CA TYR A 604 -21.97 14.80 20.31
C TYR A 604 -23.42 14.78 19.87
N MET A 605 -23.67 13.95 18.86
CA MET A 605 -24.96 13.59 18.35
C MET A 605 -25.34 12.23 18.92
N GLU A 606 -26.37 12.20 19.78
CA GLU A 606 -26.99 10.94 20.20
C GLU A 606 -27.81 10.38 19.05
N ALA A 607 -27.35 9.27 18.48
CA ALA A 607 -28.03 8.64 17.35
C ALA A 607 -29.17 7.70 17.79
N SER A 608 -29.23 7.31 19.08
CA SER A 608 -30.21 6.35 19.60
C SER A 608 -31.60 6.98 19.84
N PHE A 609 -32.56 6.21 20.37
CA PHE A 609 -33.95 6.67 20.55
C PHE A 609 -34.03 7.97 21.39
N PRO A 610 -34.80 8.99 20.97
CA PRO A 610 -35.89 8.96 19.98
C PRO A 610 -35.52 9.34 18.53
N GLN A 611 -34.24 9.50 18.20
CA GLN A 611 -33.81 9.93 16.87
C GLN A 611 -34.13 8.87 15.79
N GLN A 612 -34.42 9.34 14.57
CA GLN A 612 -34.80 8.52 13.42
C GLN A 612 -33.79 8.69 12.27
N TYR A 613 -33.70 7.68 11.41
CA TYR A 613 -32.85 7.68 10.22
C TYR A 613 -32.96 8.97 9.42
N ASN A 614 -31.82 9.54 9.02
CA ASN A 614 -31.67 10.74 8.20
C ASN A 614 -32.14 12.05 8.88
N GLN A 615 -32.45 12.02 10.19
CA GLN A 615 -32.57 13.24 10.98
C GLN A 615 -31.21 13.90 11.16
N ARG A 616 -31.21 15.22 11.31
CA ARG A 616 -29.99 16.04 11.28
C ARG A 616 -29.89 16.93 12.50
N CYS A 617 -28.69 17.03 13.06
CA CYS A 617 -28.36 18.04 14.05
C CYS A 617 -27.32 19.01 13.49
N ARG A 618 -27.50 20.31 13.73
CA ARG A 618 -26.59 21.34 13.21
C ARG A 618 -26.22 22.38 14.27
N ILE A 619 -24.96 22.82 14.23
CA ILE A 619 -24.52 24.06 14.85
C ILE A 619 -23.98 25.00 13.78
N VAL A 620 -24.18 26.29 13.99
CA VAL A 620 -23.80 27.35 13.08
C VAL A 620 -22.99 28.42 13.82
N SER A 621 -21.87 28.83 13.25
CA SER A 621 -21.05 29.91 13.79
C SER A 621 -21.72 31.28 13.61
N GLU A 622 -21.27 32.29 14.34
CA GLU A 622 -21.50 33.69 13.97
C GLU A 622 -20.96 34.02 12.58
N GLU A 623 -21.34 35.18 12.03
CA GLU A 623 -20.79 35.64 10.75
C GLU A 623 -19.31 35.96 10.87
N ILE A 624 -18.50 35.26 10.06
CA ILE A 624 -17.06 35.42 9.97
C ILE A 624 -16.71 36.16 8.67
N GLN A 625 -15.61 36.92 8.70
CA GLN A 625 -15.05 37.60 7.54
C GLN A 625 -13.58 37.26 7.34
N GLY A 626 -13.12 37.44 6.10
CA GLY A 626 -11.75 37.21 5.68
C GLY A 626 -11.40 35.74 5.54
N GLN A 627 -10.19 35.47 5.06
CA GLN A 627 -9.69 34.10 4.93
C GLN A 627 -9.55 33.45 6.31
N LYS A 628 -9.98 32.19 6.40
CA LYS A 628 -9.95 31.39 7.64
C LYS A 628 -9.58 29.95 7.30
N CYS A 629 -9.09 29.22 8.30
CA CYS A 629 -8.95 27.78 8.21
C CYS A 629 -9.75 27.17 9.37
N LEU A 630 -10.82 26.46 9.06
CA LEU A 630 -11.55 25.70 10.05
C LEU A 630 -10.70 24.48 10.44
N GLN A 631 -10.47 24.30 11.73
CA GLN A 631 -9.88 23.11 12.32
C GLN A 631 -10.82 22.64 13.43
N PHE A 632 -11.09 21.35 13.48
CA PHE A 632 -11.91 20.71 14.50
C PHE A 632 -11.49 19.27 14.63
N TRP A 633 -11.69 18.68 15.80
CA TRP A 633 -11.56 17.25 16.01
C TRP A 633 -12.93 16.62 15.91
N TYR A 634 -12.98 15.43 15.35
CA TYR A 634 -14.21 14.65 15.27
C TYR A 634 -13.94 13.20 15.63
N TYR A 635 -14.96 12.53 16.12
CA TYR A 635 -14.93 11.12 16.47
C TYR A 635 -16.19 10.48 15.90
N MET A 636 -15.99 9.46 15.06
CA MET A 636 -17.05 8.81 14.29
C MET A 636 -16.85 7.31 14.40
N TYR A 637 -17.48 6.66 15.39
CA TYR A 637 -17.33 5.23 15.63
C TYR A 637 -18.63 4.57 16.05
N GLY A 638 -18.91 3.43 15.43
CA GLY A 638 -20.11 2.64 15.68
C GLY A 638 -20.61 1.98 14.39
N MET A 639 -21.43 0.96 14.56
CA MET A 639 -21.90 0.07 13.48
C MET A 639 -22.70 0.79 12.39
N ASP A 640 -23.21 1.98 12.70
CA ASP A 640 -24.14 2.74 11.86
C ASP A 640 -23.92 4.25 11.97
N VAL A 641 -22.65 4.66 12.00
CA VAL A 641 -22.30 6.07 11.84
C VAL A 641 -22.64 6.46 10.41
N ASP A 642 -23.47 7.49 10.21
CA ASP A 642 -23.79 7.97 8.88
C ASP A 642 -22.81 9.05 8.45
N THR A 643 -23.16 10.33 8.54
CA THR A 643 -22.43 11.40 7.86
C THR A 643 -22.17 12.61 8.77
N LEU A 644 -20.95 13.13 8.74
CA LEU A 644 -20.58 14.45 9.26
C LEU A 644 -20.23 15.38 8.08
N ASN A 645 -20.95 16.49 7.96
CA ASN A 645 -20.77 17.49 6.92
C ASN A 645 -20.34 18.84 7.51
N VAL A 646 -19.51 19.57 6.76
CA VAL A 646 -19.26 21.00 6.95
C VAL A 646 -19.82 21.77 5.76
N TYR A 647 -20.56 22.84 6.02
CA TYR A 647 -21.04 23.78 5.00
C TYR A 647 -20.54 25.19 5.27
N ILE A 648 -20.43 25.97 4.18
CA ILE A 648 -20.18 27.41 4.23
C ILE A 648 -21.46 28.12 3.80
N LYS A 649 -22.16 28.72 4.77
CA LYS A 649 -23.42 29.43 4.55
C LYS A 649 -23.14 30.91 4.24
N VAL A 650 -23.56 31.37 3.07
CA VAL A 650 -23.41 32.78 2.63
C VAL A 650 -24.78 33.34 2.30
N ASN A 651 -25.16 34.49 2.87
CA ASN A 651 -26.47 35.12 2.65
C ASN A 651 -27.66 34.15 2.85
N ASN A 652 -27.63 33.36 3.93
CA ASN A 652 -28.58 32.28 4.22
C ASN A 652 -28.63 31.09 3.22
N ASN A 653 -27.78 31.06 2.20
CA ASN A 653 -27.64 29.91 1.32
C ASN A 653 -26.52 28.99 1.81
N MET A 654 -26.86 27.73 2.14
CA MET A 654 -25.93 26.74 2.70
C MET A 654 -25.06 26.04 1.63
N GLY A 655 -25.46 26.06 0.35
CA GLY A 655 -24.73 25.41 -0.73
C GLY A 655 -24.59 23.89 -0.57
N LYS A 656 -23.56 23.31 -1.20
CA LYS A 656 -23.16 21.90 -1.06
C LYS A 656 -22.16 21.75 0.10
N PRO A 657 -22.01 20.55 0.71
CA PRO A 657 -21.01 20.35 1.75
C PRO A 657 -19.60 20.55 1.17
N VAL A 658 -18.75 21.21 1.92
CA VAL A 658 -17.36 21.51 1.55
C VAL A 658 -16.37 20.50 2.13
N TRP A 659 -16.80 19.78 3.17
CA TRP A 659 -16.07 18.69 3.80
C TRP A 659 -17.10 17.66 4.26
N THR A 660 -16.84 16.39 3.99
CA THR A 660 -17.72 15.27 4.36
C THR A 660 -16.88 14.08 4.79
N ARG A 661 -17.31 13.42 5.86
CA ARG A 661 -16.90 12.06 6.23
C ARG A 661 -18.14 11.23 6.46
N THR A 662 -18.07 9.96 6.07
CA THR A 662 -19.17 9.02 6.22
C THR A 662 -18.67 7.72 6.82
N ARG A 663 -19.59 6.96 7.44
CA ARG A 663 -19.32 5.65 8.05
C ARG A 663 -18.37 5.73 9.25
N ASP A 664 -18.08 4.57 9.81
CA ASP A 664 -17.10 4.40 10.88
C ASP A 664 -15.72 4.89 10.43
N GLN A 665 -15.04 5.67 11.27
CA GLN A 665 -13.71 6.24 11.05
C GLN A 665 -12.70 5.79 12.12
N GLY A 666 -13.06 4.81 12.95
CA GLY A 666 -12.25 4.23 14.01
C GLY A 666 -12.46 4.87 15.39
N LYS A 667 -11.99 4.18 16.43
CA LYS A 667 -12.07 4.60 17.85
C LYS A 667 -11.01 5.64 18.23
N GLN A 668 -10.91 6.74 17.48
CA GLN A 668 -9.93 7.79 17.74
C GLN A 668 -10.47 9.17 17.33
N TRP A 669 -9.97 10.21 17.98
CA TRP A 669 -10.19 11.58 17.55
C TRP A 669 -9.36 11.85 16.29
N LEU A 670 -10.03 12.28 15.23
CA LEU A 670 -9.45 12.62 13.94
C LEU A 670 -9.56 14.11 13.68
N LYS A 671 -8.56 14.70 13.04
CA LYS A 671 -8.55 16.13 12.75
C LYS A 671 -9.22 16.42 11.42
N GLY A 672 -10.33 17.17 11.46
CA GLY A 672 -10.92 17.84 10.31
C GLY A 672 -10.24 19.19 10.08
N GLN A 673 -9.91 19.49 8.82
CA GLN A 673 -9.40 20.80 8.46
C GLN A 673 -9.90 21.22 7.08
N TYR A 674 -10.37 22.46 6.96
CA TYR A 674 -10.86 23.01 5.70
C TYR A 674 -10.50 24.51 5.57
N PRO A 675 -9.74 24.92 4.54
CA PRO A 675 -9.45 26.33 4.28
C PRO A 675 -10.64 27.03 3.60
N ILE A 676 -10.97 28.24 4.06
CA ILE A 676 -12.12 29.03 3.60
C ILE A 676 -11.61 30.36 3.03
N PHE A 677 -11.80 30.53 1.73
CA PHE A 677 -11.38 31.71 0.97
C PHE A 677 -12.59 32.45 0.39
N PRO A 678 -13.30 33.26 1.20
CA PRO A 678 -14.44 34.02 0.69
C PRO A 678 -13.97 35.13 -0.27
N GLN A 679 -14.82 35.51 -1.22
CA GLN A 679 -14.60 36.72 -2.01
C GLN A 679 -14.47 37.95 -1.08
N ALA A 680 -13.73 38.98 -1.54
CA ALA A 680 -13.44 40.16 -0.73
C ALA A 680 -14.72 40.78 -0.13
N ASN A 681 -14.72 40.99 1.19
CA ASN A 681 -15.83 41.51 2.00
C ASN A 681 -17.07 40.60 2.17
N THR A 682 -17.04 39.35 1.68
CA THR A 682 -18.14 38.41 1.89
C THR A 682 -18.11 37.86 3.32
N LYS A 683 -19.26 37.99 4.01
CA LYS A 683 -19.50 37.32 5.29
C LYS A 683 -20.00 35.90 5.05
N PHE A 684 -19.58 34.97 5.91
CA PHE A 684 -20.04 33.59 5.85
C PHE A 684 -20.19 33.01 7.26
N GLN A 685 -20.96 31.94 7.39
CA GLN A 685 -21.06 31.14 8.61
C GLN A 685 -20.62 29.71 8.30
N ILE A 686 -20.06 29.04 9.29
CA ILE A 686 -19.68 27.63 9.23
C ILE A 686 -20.83 26.83 9.85
N VAL A 687 -21.28 25.78 9.16
CA VAL A 687 -22.30 24.88 9.69
C VAL A 687 -21.70 23.48 9.81
N LEU A 688 -21.77 22.88 10.99
CA LEU A 688 -21.40 21.49 11.24
C LEU A 688 -22.68 20.67 11.38
N GLU A 689 -22.88 19.69 10.52
CA GLU A 689 -24.09 18.85 10.43
C GLU A 689 -23.75 17.39 10.68
N GLY A 690 -24.38 16.78 11.69
CA GLY A 690 -24.40 15.33 11.87
C GLY A 690 -25.71 14.75 11.33
N ILE A 691 -25.65 13.59 10.68
CA ILE A 691 -26.81 12.84 10.19
C ILE A 691 -26.92 11.51 10.93
N VAL A 692 -28.12 11.17 11.40
CA VAL A 692 -28.41 9.93 12.13
C VAL A 692 -28.50 8.74 11.16
N GLY A 693 -27.77 7.67 11.48
CA GLY A 693 -27.80 6.40 10.75
C GLY A 693 -29.10 5.60 10.92
N GLN A 694 -29.20 4.46 10.24
CA GLN A 694 -30.43 3.67 10.13
C GLN A 694 -30.88 2.99 11.43
N PHE A 695 -29.93 2.59 12.28
CA PHE A 695 -30.08 1.77 13.47
C PHE A 695 -29.72 2.52 14.77
N GLY A 696 -29.18 3.73 14.70
CA GLY A 696 -28.93 4.58 15.88
C GLY A 696 -27.80 4.08 16.78
N LEU A 697 -26.83 3.36 16.21
CA LEU A 697 -25.70 2.73 16.90
C LEU A 697 -24.36 3.31 16.40
N GLY A 698 -24.32 4.62 16.13
CA GLY A 698 -23.15 5.32 15.59
C GLY A 698 -23.17 6.80 15.94
N ASP A 699 -22.65 7.14 17.11
CA ASP A 699 -22.55 8.52 17.57
C ASP A 699 -21.43 9.26 16.81
N ILE A 700 -21.68 10.55 16.54
CA ILE A 700 -20.68 11.47 16.01
C ILE A 700 -20.38 12.49 17.11
N ALA A 701 -19.12 12.73 17.40
CA ALA A 701 -18.67 13.75 18.33
C ALA A 701 -17.71 14.74 17.67
N ILE A 702 -17.66 15.96 18.20
CA ILE A 702 -16.84 17.08 17.74
C ILE A 702 -16.22 17.76 18.97
N ASP A 703 -14.95 18.12 18.86
CA ASP A 703 -14.18 18.92 19.83
C ASP A 703 -13.35 20.00 19.13
#